data_AF-A0AAU6PIC2-F1
#
_entry.id   AF-A0AAU6PIC2-F1
#
_cell.length_a   1.000
_cell.length_b   1.000
_cell.length_c   1.000
_cell.angle_alpha   90.00
_cell.angle_beta   90.00
_cell.angle_gamma   90.00
#
_symmetry.space_group_name_H-M   'P 1'
#
loop_
_entity.id
_entity.type
_entity.pdbx_description
1 polymer ?
#
loop_
_entity_poly.entity_id
_entity_poly.type
_entity_poly.pdbx_seq_one_letter_code
_entity_poly.pdbx_strand_id
1 'polypeptide(L)'
;MALDNYTGKYTGAGQTIVVIDQGVSSSYTNSNVVYSYDFADNDSNATNTSGHHGGQVANVAQQVASGVKIIHLKVFSDGASHTSLSNIEKALQWVVNNTDTYNITAVNLSLGSGNVQTPTTWSGSDEYQTLDDKGVVVTVASGNSAQVYPADGVNILASSDSVISVSATNSKGDFTGFSQNHKDLTDVAALGKDVAVIDNNGTMHSISGTSFSAPIIAAASAILQEAAIDLLGHKLTDEEILDLIQKTGDKITGYTINNDDSAAVKSTSNYLDDDILVDTLSATELPDTTTIITPNSDPGSWLSAAYQLPVFTTKTTIIKDSVQSGGWNWSKDDKSDYYTFTVETSTTVSMDFIGANQIKFSLHNENGDILSSKGGFSWESNDKFDNIELAAGKYYISAEDYSWFSNTQKNYEIKVDILSGSIPSEPGTPTPDTDDSSIAKAQKLGALNVGIKTISDSIDKTTDNQDFFQFELTQSGKVSFLLSKLSSDVDLNLYDANGNSLHNGWAWGSVDIGYSKELSAGTYYVEADYYDGANQANSSTYDLSLTLSGVSTPTPTPTPAPTPTPTPAPTPTPGTDDGSIAKAQDLGALSSGIKTINDSIDKITDNQDFFKFELTSNSKVDFLLSNLSSDVDLNLYDANGKALHNGWAWGSVDIGYSKELSAGIYYVEANYYDGANQASSSTYDLSLTVADVLAPTPPTPVTPTPPTPVTPTPPTPVTPTPPTPVTPTPTDPVGYTELNLANAVAYLETHQSEYNNQTVL
;
A
#
# COMPACT_ATOMS: atom_id res chain seq x y z
N MET A 1 -9.22 -10.08 34.75
CA MET A 1 -8.67 -8.71 34.79
C MET A 1 -9.64 -7.84 34.02
N ALA A 2 -9.94 -6.64 34.52
CA ALA A 2 -10.71 -5.68 33.72
C ALA A 2 -9.86 -5.31 32.50
N LEU A 3 -10.52 -5.03 31.37
CA LEU A 3 -9.98 -4.20 30.28
C LEU A 3 -9.06 -3.15 30.91
N ASP A 4 -7.78 -3.17 30.57
CA ASP A 4 -6.68 -2.52 31.30
C ASP A 4 -7.12 -1.38 32.22
N ASN A 5 -6.86 -1.53 33.53
CA ASN A 5 -7.30 -0.64 34.62
C ASN A 5 -6.68 0.78 34.58
N TYR A 6 -6.41 1.31 33.39
CA TYR A 6 -5.98 2.68 33.20
C TYR A 6 -7.07 3.63 33.72
N THR A 7 -6.77 4.25 34.85
CA THR A 7 -7.61 5.24 35.54
C THR A 7 -6.95 6.61 35.50
N GLY A 8 -6.07 6.82 34.52
CA GLY A 8 -5.27 8.03 34.37
C GLY A 8 -6.07 9.20 33.80
N LYS A 9 -5.34 10.28 33.51
CA LYS A 9 -5.91 11.55 33.05
C LYS A 9 -6.52 11.47 31.64
N TYR A 10 -5.92 10.68 30.76
CA TYR A 10 -6.31 10.60 29.36
C TYR A 10 -7.50 9.64 29.18
N THR A 11 -8.32 9.88 28.18
CA THR A 11 -9.53 9.07 27.93
C THR A 11 -9.69 8.69 26.46
N GLY A 12 -8.75 9.07 25.59
CA GLY A 12 -8.91 9.08 24.14
C GLY A 12 -9.67 10.30 23.63
N ALA A 13 -9.80 11.36 24.44
CA ALA A 13 -10.56 12.54 24.10
C ALA A 13 -9.96 13.24 22.88
N GLY A 14 -10.83 13.64 21.96
CA GLY A 14 -10.43 14.28 20.70
C GLY A 14 -9.97 13.31 19.61
N GLN A 15 -9.78 12.03 19.93
CA GLN A 15 -9.46 10.97 18.96
C GLN A 15 -10.72 10.27 18.45
N THR A 16 -10.61 9.63 17.29
CA THR A 16 -11.69 8.84 16.68
C THR A 16 -11.20 7.45 16.30
N ILE A 17 -11.98 6.42 16.64
CA ILE A 17 -11.77 5.03 16.21
C ILE A 17 -12.84 4.65 15.18
N VAL A 18 -12.40 4.08 14.06
CA VAL A 18 -13.27 3.44 13.08
C VAL A 18 -13.40 1.96 13.41
N VAL A 19 -14.63 1.45 13.46
CA VAL A 19 -14.94 0.03 13.62
C VAL A 19 -15.51 -0.48 12.31
N ILE A 20 -14.72 -1.28 11.58
CA ILE A 20 -15.13 -1.97 10.35
C ILE A 20 -15.58 -3.38 10.73
N ASP A 21 -16.89 -3.63 10.65
CA ASP A 21 -17.49 -4.84 11.25
C ASP A 21 -18.85 -5.19 10.59
N GLN A 22 -19.62 -6.13 11.16
CA GLN A 22 -20.99 -6.47 10.71
C GLN A 22 -22.06 -5.45 11.11
N GLY A 23 -21.67 -4.34 11.74
CA GLY A 23 -22.55 -3.28 12.19
C GLY A 23 -23.06 -3.44 13.62
N VAL A 24 -24.08 -2.66 13.97
CA VAL A 24 -24.60 -2.53 15.34
C VAL A 24 -26.06 -2.95 15.43
N SER A 25 -26.53 -3.42 16.58
CA SER A 25 -27.96 -3.70 16.74
C SER A 25 -28.79 -2.42 16.60
N SER A 26 -30.04 -2.54 16.14
CA SER A 26 -31.02 -1.43 16.17
C SER A 26 -31.27 -0.83 17.56
N SER A 27 -31.00 -1.57 18.64
CA SER A 27 -31.09 -1.10 20.02
C SER A 27 -29.79 -0.50 20.55
N TYR A 28 -28.70 -0.53 19.76
CA TYR A 28 -27.42 0.06 20.14
C TYR A 28 -27.57 1.58 20.23
N THR A 29 -27.31 2.12 21.40
CA THR A 29 -27.31 3.57 21.63
C THR A 29 -25.98 3.98 22.20
N ASN A 30 -25.30 4.86 21.49
CA ASN A 30 -24.01 5.36 21.91
C ASN A 30 -23.84 6.81 21.48
N SER A 31 -23.70 7.70 22.46
CA SER A 31 -23.55 9.14 22.22
C SER A 31 -22.21 9.53 21.61
N ASN A 32 -21.22 8.64 21.64
CA ASN A 32 -19.89 8.87 21.07
C ASN A 32 -19.82 8.51 19.59
N VAL A 33 -20.87 7.91 19.01
CA VAL A 33 -20.92 7.63 17.57
C VAL A 33 -21.11 8.93 16.80
N VAL A 34 -20.15 9.27 15.95
CA VAL A 34 -20.14 10.52 15.17
C VAL A 34 -20.43 10.30 13.69
N TYR A 35 -20.33 9.07 13.21
CA TYR A 35 -20.67 8.69 11.84
C TYR A 35 -21.00 7.19 11.75
N SER A 36 -21.85 6.84 10.80
CA SER A 36 -22.12 5.45 10.43
C SER A 36 -22.38 5.34 8.93
N TYR A 37 -21.94 4.24 8.33
CA TYR A 37 -22.26 3.89 6.95
C TYR A 37 -22.27 2.38 6.77
N ASP A 38 -23.11 1.91 5.86
CA ASP A 38 -23.22 0.51 5.45
C ASP A 38 -22.72 0.38 4.01
N PHE A 39 -21.58 -0.27 3.84
CA PHE A 39 -20.99 -0.58 2.54
C PHE A 39 -21.57 -1.83 1.88
N ALA A 40 -22.23 -2.70 2.65
CA ALA A 40 -22.89 -3.87 2.10
C ALA A 40 -24.20 -3.51 1.42
N ASP A 41 -24.99 -2.64 2.06
CA ASP A 41 -26.31 -2.22 1.57
C ASP A 41 -26.30 -0.78 0.99
N ASN A 42 -25.15 -0.09 1.05
CA ASN A 42 -24.86 1.23 0.47
C ASN A 42 -25.79 2.35 0.99
N ASP A 43 -25.96 2.41 2.31
CA ASP A 43 -26.75 3.43 2.98
C ASP A 43 -26.05 4.00 4.22
N SER A 44 -26.64 5.01 4.85
CA SER A 44 -26.05 5.66 6.03
C SER A 44 -26.33 4.92 7.35
N ASN A 45 -26.85 3.69 7.30
CA ASN A 45 -27.41 2.97 8.43
C ASN A 45 -26.62 1.69 8.72
N ALA A 46 -25.59 1.80 9.56
CA ALA A 46 -24.79 0.64 9.97
C ALA A 46 -25.53 -0.33 10.94
N THR A 47 -26.86 -0.25 11.08
CA THR A 47 -27.59 -1.21 11.91
C THR A 47 -27.69 -2.56 11.24
N ASN A 48 -27.51 -3.63 12.00
CA ASN A 48 -27.75 -5.00 11.59
C ASN A 48 -28.93 -5.58 12.38
N THR A 49 -29.93 -6.07 11.65
CA THR A 49 -31.17 -6.61 12.25
C THR A 49 -30.98 -7.93 13.00
N SER A 50 -29.89 -8.65 12.73
CA SER A 50 -29.59 -9.97 13.32
C SER A 50 -28.18 -10.10 13.91
N GLY A 51 -27.30 -9.13 13.67
CA GLY A 51 -25.92 -9.08 14.16
C GLY A 51 -25.70 -7.91 15.12
N HIS A 52 -24.77 -8.07 16.07
CA HIS A 52 -24.47 -7.04 17.07
C HIS A 52 -22.98 -6.94 17.44
N HIS A 53 -22.10 -7.66 16.75
CA HIS A 53 -20.69 -7.75 17.11
C HIS A 53 -19.96 -6.40 17.02
N GLY A 54 -20.15 -5.63 15.95
CA GLY A 54 -19.53 -4.31 15.82
C GLY A 54 -19.89 -3.35 16.97
N GLY A 55 -21.10 -3.48 17.52
CA GLY A 55 -21.51 -2.75 18.72
C GLY A 55 -20.75 -3.19 19.98
N GLN A 56 -20.48 -4.49 20.12
CA GLN A 56 -19.69 -5.06 21.22
C GLN A 56 -18.22 -4.70 21.09
N VAL A 57 -17.65 -4.76 19.89
CA VAL A 57 -16.28 -4.30 19.58
C VAL A 57 -16.10 -2.83 19.93
N ALA A 58 -17.01 -1.96 19.46
CA ALA A 58 -16.99 -0.55 19.83
C ALA A 58 -17.18 -0.31 21.33
N ASN A 59 -17.93 -1.16 22.02
CA ASN A 59 -18.09 -1.11 23.47
C ASN A 59 -16.79 -1.46 24.19
N VAL A 60 -16.03 -2.46 23.73
CA VAL A 60 -14.69 -2.77 24.26
C VAL A 60 -13.76 -1.57 24.08
N ALA A 61 -13.69 -0.99 22.88
CA ALA A 61 -12.85 0.18 22.62
C ALA A 61 -13.18 1.35 23.58
N GLN A 62 -14.46 1.62 23.84
CA GLN A 62 -14.88 2.70 24.74
C GLN A 62 -14.76 2.39 26.23
N GLN A 63 -14.78 1.13 26.62
CA GLN A 63 -14.47 0.77 28.00
C GLN A 63 -13.00 1.07 28.33
N VAL A 64 -12.09 0.93 27.35
CA VAL A 64 -10.69 1.34 27.48
C VAL A 64 -10.55 2.86 27.32
N ALA A 65 -11.06 3.42 26.23
CA ALA A 65 -10.98 4.85 25.88
C ALA A 65 -12.35 5.53 25.93
N SER A 66 -12.80 5.88 27.13
CA SER A 66 -14.15 6.43 27.36
C SER A 66 -14.47 7.77 26.66
N GLY A 67 -13.44 8.54 26.30
CA GLY A 67 -13.56 9.83 25.61
C GLY A 67 -13.46 9.75 24.09
N VAL A 68 -13.23 8.55 23.54
CA VAL A 68 -13.04 8.37 22.09
C VAL A 68 -14.36 8.49 21.34
N LYS A 69 -14.30 9.09 20.15
CA LYS A 69 -15.42 9.05 19.19
C LYS A 69 -15.38 7.75 18.41
N ILE A 70 -16.55 7.26 18.00
CA ILE A 70 -16.68 6.04 17.20
C ILE A 70 -17.29 6.35 15.84
N ILE A 71 -16.75 5.68 14.83
CA ILE A 71 -17.35 5.57 13.50
C ILE A 71 -17.65 4.10 13.22
N HIS A 72 -18.88 3.79 12.80
CA HIS A 72 -19.25 2.44 12.40
C HIS A 72 -19.32 2.30 10.89
N LEU A 73 -18.46 1.46 10.31
CA LEU A 73 -18.53 1.08 8.90
C LEU A 73 -18.95 -0.39 8.83
N LYS A 74 -20.20 -0.62 8.44
CA LYS A 74 -20.76 -1.97 8.28
C LYS A 74 -20.36 -2.51 6.92
N VAL A 75 -19.78 -3.71 6.88
CA VAL A 75 -19.34 -4.37 5.63
C VAL A 75 -20.09 -5.68 5.35
N PHE A 76 -20.96 -6.11 6.26
CA PHE A 76 -21.79 -7.31 6.11
C PHE A 76 -23.24 -6.90 5.85
N SER A 77 -23.88 -7.52 4.87
CA SER A 77 -25.34 -7.40 4.72
C SER A 77 -26.04 -7.97 5.96
N ASP A 78 -27.28 -7.55 6.17
CA ASP A 78 -28.08 -8.02 7.29
C ASP A 78 -28.21 -9.55 7.37
N GLY A 79 -27.72 -10.10 8.48
CA GLY A 79 -27.74 -11.55 8.76
C GLY A 79 -26.74 -12.38 7.97
N ALA A 80 -25.85 -11.75 7.21
CA ALA A 80 -24.74 -12.45 6.56
C ALA A 80 -23.72 -12.92 7.61
N SER A 81 -23.24 -14.15 7.43
CA SER A 81 -22.10 -14.69 8.18
C SER A 81 -20.74 -14.38 7.53
N HIS A 82 -20.77 -13.80 6.32
CA HIS A 82 -19.58 -13.49 5.54
C HIS A 82 -19.66 -12.10 4.90
N THR A 83 -18.50 -11.51 4.60
CA THR A 83 -18.36 -10.27 3.82
C THR A 83 -17.34 -10.44 2.69
N SER A 84 -17.47 -9.59 1.66
CA SER A 84 -16.52 -9.51 0.56
C SER A 84 -15.35 -8.57 0.88
N LEU A 85 -14.17 -8.87 0.34
CA LEU A 85 -13.01 -7.98 0.41
C LEU A 85 -13.29 -6.60 -0.18
N SER A 86 -14.13 -6.51 -1.22
CA SER A 86 -14.49 -5.23 -1.84
C SER A 86 -15.24 -4.30 -0.88
N ASN A 87 -16.08 -4.83 0.02
CA ASN A 87 -16.76 -4.01 1.02
C ASN A 87 -15.77 -3.46 2.05
N ILE A 88 -14.77 -4.27 2.43
CA ILE A 88 -13.71 -3.89 3.36
C ILE A 88 -12.81 -2.83 2.72
N GLU A 89 -12.37 -3.04 1.48
CA GLU A 89 -11.58 -2.10 0.68
C GLU A 89 -12.28 -0.75 0.55
N LYS A 90 -13.58 -0.73 0.17
CA LYS A 90 -14.36 0.53 0.12
C LYS A 90 -14.46 1.22 1.47
N ALA A 91 -14.58 0.45 2.56
CA ALA A 91 -14.59 1.01 3.91
C ALA A 91 -13.24 1.62 4.28
N LEU A 92 -12.12 0.94 4.00
CA LEU A 92 -10.76 1.44 4.20
C LEU A 92 -10.49 2.69 3.35
N GLN A 93 -10.89 2.67 2.09
CA GLN A 93 -10.76 3.82 1.19
C GLN A 93 -11.57 5.01 1.70
N TRP A 94 -12.74 4.78 2.30
CA TRP A 94 -13.49 5.82 2.98
C TRP A 94 -12.71 6.37 4.18
N VAL A 95 -12.08 5.51 4.99
CA VAL A 95 -11.22 5.96 6.11
C VAL A 95 -10.11 6.87 5.58
N VAL A 96 -9.34 6.44 4.58
CA VAL A 96 -8.25 7.21 3.96
C VAL A 96 -8.71 8.63 3.59
N ASN A 97 -9.90 8.74 2.99
CA ASN A 97 -10.46 10.02 2.54
C ASN A 97 -11.01 10.89 3.69
N ASN A 98 -11.19 10.33 4.88
CA ASN A 98 -11.87 10.97 6.01
C ASN A 98 -11.01 11.09 7.27
N THR A 99 -9.76 10.62 7.23
CA THR A 99 -8.80 10.67 8.35
C THR A 99 -8.72 12.06 8.97
N ASP A 100 -8.44 13.08 8.17
CA ASP A 100 -8.26 14.45 8.68
C ASP A 100 -9.59 15.06 9.15
N THR A 101 -10.68 14.76 8.44
CA THR A 101 -12.03 15.29 8.73
C THR A 101 -12.52 14.87 10.11
N TYR A 102 -12.28 13.61 10.49
CA TYR A 102 -12.76 13.07 11.76
C TYR A 102 -11.66 12.94 12.82
N ASN A 103 -10.43 13.34 12.52
CA ASN A 103 -9.25 13.04 13.34
C ASN A 103 -9.21 11.55 13.69
N ILE A 104 -9.20 10.71 12.65
CA ILE A 104 -9.14 9.24 12.82
C ILE A 104 -7.75 8.89 13.28
N THR A 105 -7.68 8.19 14.42
CA THR A 105 -6.44 7.79 15.08
C THR A 105 -6.21 6.31 14.92
N ALA A 106 -7.28 5.52 14.92
CA ALA A 106 -7.18 4.10 14.71
C ALA A 106 -8.36 3.53 13.92
N VAL A 107 -8.10 2.44 13.21
CA VAL A 107 -9.09 1.60 12.54
C VAL A 107 -9.01 0.21 13.13
N ASN A 108 -10.15 -0.36 13.49
CA ASN A 108 -10.22 -1.72 14.01
C ASN A 108 -11.00 -2.62 13.05
N LEU A 109 -10.36 -3.71 12.63
CA LEU A 109 -10.96 -4.81 11.88
C LEU A 109 -10.99 -6.06 12.77
N SER A 110 -12.16 -6.35 13.32
CA SER A 110 -12.42 -7.57 14.11
C SER A 110 -13.06 -8.65 13.24
N LEU A 111 -12.44 -8.90 12.09
CA LEU A 111 -12.87 -9.82 11.04
C LEU A 111 -11.65 -10.37 10.31
N GLY A 112 -11.78 -11.52 9.68
CA GLY A 112 -10.64 -12.13 8.99
C GLY A 112 -10.95 -13.50 8.41
N SER A 113 -9.98 -14.05 7.67
CA SER A 113 -10.09 -15.39 7.11
C SER A 113 -8.73 -16.00 6.83
N GLY A 114 -8.67 -17.34 6.83
CA GLY A 114 -7.45 -18.10 6.56
C GLY A 114 -6.41 -18.09 7.69
N ASN A 115 -5.26 -18.68 7.40
CA ASN A 115 -4.12 -18.83 8.29
C ASN A 115 -2.82 -18.86 7.48
N VAL A 116 -2.18 -17.70 7.36
CA VAL A 116 -0.96 -17.48 6.57
C VAL A 116 0.26 -17.37 7.49
N GLN A 117 1.42 -17.75 6.97
CA GLN A 117 2.70 -17.78 7.69
C GLN A 117 3.71 -16.74 7.20
N THR A 118 3.36 -16.00 6.16
CA THR A 118 4.15 -14.89 5.61
C THR A 118 3.24 -13.70 5.35
N PRO A 119 3.78 -12.48 5.23
CA PRO A 119 2.99 -11.34 4.83
C PRO A 119 2.32 -11.57 3.47
N THR A 120 1.09 -11.07 3.33
CA THR A 120 0.34 -11.19 2.07
C THR A 120 -0.29 -9.86 1.68
N THR A 121 -0.44 -9.66 0.38
CA THR A 121 -1.14 -8.50 -0.19
C THR A 121 -2.53 -8.89 -0.68
N TRP A 122 -3.45 -7.93 -0.60
CA TRP A 122 -4.82 -8.05 -1.09
C TRP A 122 -5.30 -6.68 -1.60
N SER A 123 -6.53 -6.59 -2.08
CA SER A 123 -7.00 -5.36 -2.73
C SER A 123 -7.05 -4.13 -1.82
N GLY A 124 -7.04 -4.28 -0.49
CA GLY A 124 -6.97 -3.18 0.46
C GLY A 124 -5.57 -2.91 1.05
N SER A 125 -4.51 -3.52 0.50
CA SER A 125 -3.14 -3.34 1.02
C SER A 125 -2.57 -1.94 0.77
N ASP A 126 -2.97 -1.27 -0.31
CA ASP A 126 -2.59 0.11 -0.58
C ASP A 126 -3.28 1.11 0.37
N GLU A 127 -4.53 0.85 0.78
CA GLU A 127 -5.16 1.62 1.84
C GLU A 127 -4.51 1.41 3.21
N TYR A 128 -4.09 0.18 3.55
CA TYR A 128 -3.30 -0.05 4.75
C TYR A 128 -2.02 0.79 4.74
N GLN A 129 -1.24 0.76 3.65
CA GLN A 129 -0.04 1.59 3.54
C GLN A 129 -0.36 3.10 3.59
N THR A 130 -1.47 3.53 3.00
CA THR A 130 -1.84 4.95 3.02
C THR A 130 -2.26 5.41 4.42
N LEU A 131 -2.87 4.53 5.23
CA LEU A 131 -3.24 4.81 6.61
C LEU A 131 -2.01 4.84 7.53
N ASP A 132 -1.09 3.90 7.33
CA ASP A 132 0.24 3.81 7.94
C ASP A 132 1.05 5.11 7.68
N ASP A 133 1.19 5.54 6.42
CA ASP A 133 1.86 6.80 6.05
C ASP A 133 1.19 8.06 6.67
N LYS A 134 -0.07 7.95 7.10
CA LYS A 134 -0.82 9.01 7.79
C LYS A 134 -0.73 8.93 9.31
N GLY A 135 0.01 7.96 9.86
CA GLY A 135 0.09 7.67 11.30
C GLY A 135 -1.24 7.21 11.88
N VAL A 136 -2.07 6.53 11.09
CA VAL A 136 -3.34 5.94 11.56
C VAL A 136 -3.09 4.47 11.91
N VAL A 137 -3.27 4.13 13.17
CA VAL A 137 -3.05 2.77 13.65
C VAL A 137 -4.16 1.84 13.16
N VAL A 138 -3.84 0.87 12.31
CA VAL A 138 -4.79 -0.17 11.87
C VAL A 138 -4.59 -1.43 12.71
N THR A 139 -5.59 -1.81 13.52
CA THR A 139 -5.57 -3.04 14.31
C THR A 139 -6.42 -4.11 13.67
N VAL A 140 -5.87 -5.31 13.50
CA VAL A 140 -6.59 -6.45 12.92
C VAL A 140 -6.53 -7.63 13.87
N ALA A 141 -7.69 -8.22 14.17
CA ALA A 141 -7.78 -9.41 15.00
C ALA A 141 -7.06 -10.58 14.33
N SER A 142 -6.12 -11.27 14.98
CA SER A 142 -5.32 -12.34 14.35
C SER A 142 -6.13 -13.56 13.91
N GLY A 143 -7.31 -13.82 14.50
CA GLY A 143 -8.23 -14.92 14.21
C GLY A 143 -8.33 -15.97 15.33
N ASN A 144 -9.40 -16.77 15.34
CA ASN A 144 -9.77 -17.67 16.45
C ASN A 144 -9.68 -19.16 16.11
N SER A 145 -9.06 -19.51 14.98
CA SER A 145 -9.08 -20.88 14.44
C SER A 145 -7.76 -21.65 14.63
N ALA A 146 -6.88 -21.23 15.55
CA ALA A 146 -5.54 -21.83 15.71
C ALA A 146 -5.56 -23.35 15.92
N GLN A 147 -6.56 -23.87 16.63
CA GLN A 147 -6.68 -25.31 16.93
C GLN A 147 -7.00 -26.15 15.70
N VAL A 148 -7.50 -25.53 14.63
CA VAL A 148 -7.90 -26.20 13.39
C VAL A 148 -6.72 -26.27 12.41
N TYR A 149 -5.74 -25.38 12.53
CA TYR A 149 -4.60 -25.32 11.64
C TYR A 149 -3.40 -26.15 12.13
N PRO A 150 -2.67 -26.81 11.20
CA PRO A 150 -1.52 -27.63 11.55
C PRO A 150 -0.26 -26.82 11.87
N ALA A 151 -0.26 -25.52 11.56
CA ALA A 151 0.85 -24.60 11.76
C ALA A 151 0.33 -23.27 12.29
N ASP A 152 1.15 -22.65 13.13
CA ASP A 152 0.94 -21.29 13.62
C ASP A 152 0.89 -20.31 12.44
N GLY A 153 0.09 -19.26 12.57
CA GLY A 153 -0.22 -18.32 11.51
C GLY A 153 -1.19 -17.25 12.01
N VAL A 154 -1.44 -16.25 11.17
CA VAL A 154 -2.47 -15.22 11.39
C VAL A 154 -3.43 -15.21 10.21
N ASN A 155 -4.61 -14.62 10.37
CA ASN A 155 -5.51 -14.47 9.24
C ASN A 155 -4.92 -13.50 8.21
N ILE A 156 -5.45 -13.57 7.00
CA ILE A 156 -4.85 -12.90 5.85
C ILE A 156 -4.83 -11.37 5.96
N LEU A 157 -5.87 -10.78 6.55
CA LEU A 157 -5.97 -9.32 6.73
C LEU A 157 -5.03 -8.79 7.80
N ALA A 158 -4.60 -9.66 8.72
CA ALA A 158 -3.66 -9.32 9.80
C ALA A 158 -2.19 -9.60 9.42
N SER A 159 -1.93 -10.15 8.22
CA SER A 159 -0.57 -10.52 7.83
C SER A 159 0.26 -9.37 7.23
N SER A 160 -0.34 -8.21 7.02
CA SER A 160 0.32 -7.05 6.40
C SER A 160 1.28 -6.38 7.39
N ASP A 161 2.45 -5.94 6.93
CA ASP A 161 3.40 -5.19 7.77
C ASP A 161 2.87 -3.80 8.15
N SER A 162 1.97 -3.22 7.33
CA SER A 162 1.33 -1.91 7.58
C SER A 162 0.13 -1.96 8.54
N VAL A 163 -0.05 -3.06 9.29
CA VAL A 163 -1.11 -3.17 10.31
C VAL A 163 -0.56 -3.82 11.58
N ILE A 164 -1.25 -3.63 12.69
CA ILE A 164 -0.97 -4.31 13.95
C ILE A 164 -1.85 -5.55 14.06
N SER A 165 -1.26 -6.73 13.93
CA SER A 165 -1.90 -8.03 14.18
C SER A 165 -2.05 -8.27 15.69
N VAL A 166 -3.30 -8.43 16.14
CA VAL A 166 -3.62 -8.54 17.57
C VAL A 166 -4.18 -9.92 17.92
N SER A 167 -3.38 -10.68 18.69
CA SER A 167 -3.75 -11.98 19.22
C SER A 167 -4.39 -11.89 20.61
N ALA A 168 -4.98 -12.99 21.08
CA ALA A 168 -5.77 -13.04 22.31
C ALA A 168 -5.05 -13.75 23.47
N THR A 169 -5.01 -13.08 24.62
CA THR A 169 -4.61 -13.63 25.91
C THR A 169 -5.81 -13.85 26.84
N ASN A 170 -5.59 -14.66 27.88
CA ASN A 170 -6.49 -14.74 29.02
C ASN A 170 -6.05 -13.77 30.13
N SER A 171 -6.85 -13.66 31.19
CA SER A 171 -6.56 -12.77 32.33
C SER A 171 -5.30 -13.07 33.15
N LYS A 172 -4.46 -14.03 32.77
CA LYS A 172 -3.15 -14.31 33.35
C LYS A 172 -2.00 -13.93 32.41
N GLY A 173 -2.32 -13.46 31.20
CA GLY A 173 -1.36 -13.18 30.14
C GLY A 173 -0.87 -14.39 29.37
N ASP A 174 -1.57 -15.52 29.43
CA ASP A 174 -1.29 -16.67 28.55
C ASP A 174 -2.12 -16.55 27.27
N PHE A 175 -1.56 -16.94 26.12
CA PHE A 175 -2.35 -17.10 24.88
C PHE A 175 -3.54 -18.03 25.09
N THR A 176 -4.67 -17.66 24.51
CA THR A 176 -5.85 -18.51 24.50
C THR A 176 -5.67 -19.64 23.49
N GLY A 177 -6.29 -20.80 23.76
CA GLY A 177 -6.18 -21.94 22.85
C GLY A 177 -6.74 -21.69 21.45
N PHE A 178 -7.65 -20.73 21.27
CA PHE A 178 -8.24 -20.37 19.98
C PHE A 178 -7.38 -19.36 19.20
N SER A 179 -6.55 -18.56 19.87
CA SER A 179 -5.86 -17.44 19.24
C SER A 179 -4.86 -17.89 18.19
N GLN A 180 -5.12 -17.49 16.94
CA GLN A 180 -4.08 -17.48 15.91
C GLN A 180 -2.96 -16.53 16.37
N ASN A 181 -1.73 -16.96 16.14
CA ASN A 181 -0.52 -16.23 16.43
C ASN A 181 0.60 -16.78 15.54
N HIS A 182 1.58 -15.94 15.21
CA HIS A 182 2.76 -16.34 14.47
C HIS A 182 3.97 -15.53 14.94
N LYS A 183 5.12 -16.20 15.07
CA LYS A 183 6.33 -15.63 15.68
C LYS A 183 6.84 -14.35 15.00
N ASP A 184 6.54 -14.18 13.72
CA ASP A 184 6.98 -13.03 12.91
C ASP A 184 5.82 -12.12 12.46
N LEU A 185 4.57 -12.57 12.56
CA LEU A 185 3.41 -11.81 12.04
C LEU A 185 2.48 -11.31 13.14
N THR A 186 2.71 -11.70 14.40
CA THR A 186 1.92 -11.20 15.53
C THR A 186 2.72 -10.13 16.25
N ASP A 187 2.22 -8.91 16.21
CA ASP A 187 2.91 -7.75 16.80
C ASP A 187 2.67 -7.66 18.31
N VAL A 188 1.44 -7.95 18.73
CA VAL A 188 1.01 -7.77 20.13
C VAL A 188 -0.17 -8.68 20.46
N ALA A 189 -0.38 -8.91 21.75
CA ALA A 189 -1.61 -9.53 22.23
C ALA A 189 -2.31 -8.68 23.29
N ALA A 190 -3.62 -8.90 23.45
CA ALA A 190 -4.43 -8.27 24.48
C ALA A 190 -5.50 -9.23 24.98
N LEU A 191 -6.13 -8.90 26.11
CA LEU A 191 -7.19 -9.69 26.72
C LEU A 191 -8.29 -10.01 25.70
N GLY A 192 -8.42 -11.29 25.35
CA GLY A 192 -9.43 -11.78 24.39
C GLY A 192 -10.29 -12.91 24.94
N LYS A 193 -10.03 -13.39 26.17
CA LYS A 193 -10.87 -14.39 26.85
C LYS A 193 -11.64 -13.78 28.00
N ASP A 194 -12.92 -14.12 28.07
CA ASP A 194 -13.86 -13.66 29.07
C ASP A 194 -13.92 -12.12 29.17
N VAL A 195 -13.94 -11.47 28.00
CA VAL A 195 -14.02 -10.02 27.85
C VAL A 195 -15.43 -9.55 28.19
N ALA A 196 -15.52 -8.57 29.08
CA ALA A 196 -16.79 -7.96 29.45
C ALA A 196 -17.30 -7.06 28.31
N VAL A 197 -18.49 -7.35 27.80
CA VAL A 197 -19.19 -6.54 26.79
C VAL A 197 -20.59 -6.21 27.28
N ILE A 198 -21.05 -5.02 26.93
CA ILE A 198 -22.42 -4.59 27.23
C ILE A 198 -23.30 -4.93 26.02
N ASP A 199 -24.35 -5.72 26.24
CA ASP A 199 -25.34 -5.98 25.20
C ASP A 199 -26.25 -4.77 24.96
N ASN A 200 -27.11 -4.89 23.96
CA ASN A 200 -28.02 -3.82 23.56
C ASN A 200 -29.10 -3.48 24.61
N ASN A 201 -29.20 -4.26 25.70
CA ASN A 201 -30.10 -4.01 26.82
C ASN A 201 -29.36 -3.38 28.02
N GLY A 202 -28.08 -3.05 27.88
CA GLY A 202 -27.25 -2.54 28.97
C GLY A 202 -26.80 -3.63 29.95
N THR A 203 -26.95 -4.91 29.59
CA THR A 203 -26.53 -6.05 30.42
C THR A 203 -25.11 -6.45 30.09
N MET A 204 -24.29 -6.66 31.11
CA MET A 204 -22.92 -7.14 30.96
C MET A 204 -22.91 -8.65 30.65
N HIS A 205 -22.17 -9.03 29.61
CA HIS A 205 -21.89 -10.40 29.22
C HIS A 205 -20.39 -10.62 29.10
N SER A 206 -19.98 -11.89 29.11
CA SER A 206 -18.59 -12.30 28.89
C SER A 206 -18.50 -13.01 27.54
N ILE A 207 -17.62 -12.54 26.66
CA ILE A 207 -17.38 -13.10 25.33
C ILE A 207 -15.88 -13.33 25.11
N SER A 208 -15.52 -14.23 24.20
CA SER A 208 -14.11 -14.51 23.89
C SER A 208 -13.85 -14.52 22.38
N GLY A 209 -12.73 -13.94 21.97
CA GLY A 209 -12.26 -13.86 20.59
C GLY A 209 -11.16 -12.81 20.44
N THR A 210 -10.26 -12.99 19.46
CA THR A 210 -9.30 -11.96 19.03
C THR A 210 -10.00 -10.69 18.55
N SER A 211 -11.25 -10.82 18.10
CA SER A 211 -12.19 -9.73 17.84
C SER A 211 -12.33 -8.72 18.97
N PHE A 212 -12.08 -9.12 20.21
CA PHE A 212 -12.14 -8.26 21.40
C PHE A 212 -10.77 -7.84 21.91
N SER A 213 -9.69 -8.46 21.43
CA SER A 213 -8.31 -8.03 21.68
C SER A 213 -7.93 -6.84 20.81
N ALA A 214 -8.22 -6.90 19.50
CA ALA A 214 -7.93 -5.82 18.55
C ALA A 214 -8.43 -4.42 18.98
N PRO A 215 -9.70 -4.26 19.42
CA PRO A 215 -10.21 -2.94 19.81
C PRO A 215 -9.57 -2.39 21.10
N ILE A 216 -8.96 -3.24 21.93
CA ILE A 216 -8.20 -2.79 23.11
C ILE A 216 -6.94 -2.04 22.64
N ILE A 217 -6.22 -2.56 21.65
CA ILE A 217 -5.03 -1.91 21.07
C ILE A 217 -5.41 -0.62 20.33
N ALA A 218 -6.53 -0.61 19.59
CA ALA A 218 -7.02 0.61 18.95
C ALA A 218 -7.33 1.72 19.98
N ALA A 219 -7.95 1.34 21.10
CA ALA A 219 -8.27 2.26 22.19
C ALA A 219 -7.04 2.74 22.96
N ALA A 220 -6.07 1.84 23.21
CA ALA A 220 -4.78 2.19 23.79
C ALA A 220 -4.05 3.23 22.92
N SER A 221 -4.05 3.02 21.60
CA SER A 221 -3.46 3.96 20.63
C SER A 221 -4.13 5.34 20.70
N ALA A 222 -5.46 5.40 20.82
CA ALA A 222 -6.17 6.67 21.02
C ALA A 222 -5.79 7.39 22.34
N ILE A 223 -5.61 6.64 23.44
CA ILE A 223 -5.17 7.22 24.72
C ILE A 223 -3.73 7.73 24.63
N LEU A 224 -2.83 6.93 24.05
CA LEU A 224 -1.44 7.33 23.84
C LEU A 224 -1.34 8.55 22.93
N GLN A 225 -2.22 8.64 21.94
CA GLN A 225 -2.25 9.78 21.03
C GLN A 225 -2.71 11.07 21.71
N GLU A 226 -3.71 11.00 22.60
CA GLU A 226 -4.10 12.13 23.45
C GLU A 226 -2.94 12.54 24.37
N ALA A 227 -2.27 11.56 25.00
CA ALA A 227 -1.14 11.80 25.89
C ALA A 227 0.04 12.46 25.17
N ALA A 228 0.38 11.99 23.97
CA ALA A 228 1.45 12.56 23.16
C ALA A 228 1.18 14.01 22.77
N ILE A 229 -0.05 14.35 22.38
CA ILE A 229 -0.43 15.72 22.06
C ILE A 229 -0.31 16.63 23.29
N ASP A 230 -0.75 16.17 24.47
CA ASP A 230 -0.68 16.96 25.72
C ASP A 230 0.76 17.14 26.22
N LEU A 231 1.61 16.10 26.12
CA LEU A 231 2.95 16.08 26.68
C LEU A 231 4.03 16.58 25.70
N LEU A 232 3.93 16.20 24.44
CA LEU A 232 4.94 16.44 23.40
C LEU A 232 4.53 17.52 22.40
N GLY A 233 3.24 17.87 22.34
CA GLY A 233 2.70 18.87 21.40
C GLY A 233 2.54 18.38 19.96
N HIS A 234 2.78 17.09 19.68
CA HIS A 234 2.65 16.47 18.36
C HIS A 234 2.12 15.03 18.47
N LYS A 235 1.80 14.43 17.32
CA LYS A 235 1.36 13.04 17.27
C LYS A 235 2.54 12.06 17.27
N LEU A 236 2.33 10.86 17.78
CA LEU A 236 3.31 9.77 17.58
C LEU A 236 3.01 9.11 16.24
N THR A 237 4.03 8.53 15.59
CA THR A 237 3.77 7.60 14.49
C THR A 237 3.17 6.31 15.02
N ASP A 238 2.54 5.53 14.16
CA ASP A 238 2.03 4.20 14.49
C ASP A 238 3.17 3.25 14.93
N GLU A 239 4.37 3.34 14.35
CA GLU A 239 5.52 2.54 14.80
C GLU A 239 6.01 2.98 16.18
N GLU A 240 6.01 4.28 16.49
CA GLU A 240 6.34 4.77 17.83
C GLU A 240 5.30 4.31 18.87
N ILE A 241 4.02 4.26 18.50
CA ILE A 241 2.96 3.70 19.35
C ILE A 241 3.19 2.21 19.57
N LEU A 242 3.48 1.45 18.50
CA LEU A 242 3.72 0.01 18.59
C LEU A 242 4.97 -0.31 19.42
N ASP A 243 6.09 0.39 19.19
CA ASP A 243 7.31 0.25 19.99
C ASP A 243 7.04 0.57 21.46
N LEU A 244 6.33 1.66 21.75
CA LEU A 244 5.98 2.03 23.12
C LEU A 244 5.14 0.93 23.80
N ILE A 245 4.16 0.36 23.10
CA ILE A 245 3.35 -0.75 23.61
C ILE A 245 4.22 -1.99 23.86
N GLN A 246 5.08 -2.38 22.90
CA GLN A 246 5.92 -3.59 23.01
C GLN A 246 7.02 -3.47 24.08
N LYS A 247 7.56 -2.27 24.27
CA LYS A 247 8.61 -1.98 25.25
C LYS A 247 8.09 -1.94 26.69
N THR A 248 6.84 -1.53 26.88
CA THR A 248 6.24 -1.32 28.22
C THR A 248 5.24 -2.39 28.63
N GLY A 249 4.79 -3.21 27.68
CA GLY A 249 3.87 -4.31 27.91
C GLY A 249 4.50 -5.48 28.66
N ASP A 250 3.62 -6.31 29.22
CA ASP A 250 4.01 -7.47 30.01
C ASP A 250 4.47 -8.61 29.07
N LYS A 251 5.64 -9.19 29.36
CA LYS A 251 6.16 -10.30 28.54
C LYS A 251 5.32 -11.55 28.74
N ILE A 252 4.84 -12.12 27.63
CA ILE A 252 4.05 -13.35 27.63
C ILE A 252 5.00 -14.53 27.83
N THR A 253 5.11 -14.99 29.08
CA THR A 253 5.97 -16.13 29.43
C THR A 253 5.23 -17.45 29.26
N GLY A 254 5.48 -18.16 28.17
CA GLY A 254 5.03 -19.55 28.01
C GLY A 254 4.37 -19.82 26.67
N TYR A 255 5.13 -20.35 25.72
CA TYR A 255 4.60 -21.01 24.53
C TYR A 255 4.02 -22.38 24.90
N THR A 256 3.07 -22.41 25.83
CA THR A 256 2.30 -23.62 26.11
C THR A 256 0.84 -23.27 25.86
N ILE A 257 0.33 -23.64 24.69
CA ILE A 257 -1.10 -23.64 24.43
C ILE A 257 -1.72 -24.50 25.53
N ASN A 258 -2.37 -23.87 26.50
CA ASN A 258 -3.02 -24.57 27.59
C ASN A 258 -4.25 -25.30 27.01
N ASN A 259 -4.05 -26.54 26.59
CA ASN A 259 -5.09 -27.43 26.09
C ASN A 259 -6.18 -27.72 27.14
N ASP A 260 -5.99 -27.34 28.40
CA ASP A 260 -7.01 -27.44 29.46
C ASP A 260 -8.27 -26.58 29.19
N ASP A 261 -8.17 -25.60 28.29
CA ASP A 261 -9.33 -24.81 27.86
C ASP A 261 -10.28 -25.57 26.93
N SER A 262 -9.90 -26.76 26.43
CA SER A 262 -10.77 -27.61 25.60
C SER A 262 -11.91 -28.29 26.38
N ALA A 263 -11.79 -28.41 27.71
CA ALA A 263 -12.76 -29.10 28.56
C ALA A 263 -13.76 -28.16 29.26
N ALA A 264 -13.40 -26.89 29.47
CA ALA A 264 -14.24 -25.93 30.19
C ALA A 264 -15.34 -25.28 29.33
N VAL A 265 -15.24 -25.36 27.99
CA VAL A 265 -16.16 -24.69 27.06
C VAL A 265 -17.39 -25.54 26.68
N LYS A 266 -17.50 -26.78 27.19
CA LYS A 266 -18.65 -27.65 26.88
C LYS A 266 -19.80 -27.64 27.89
N SER A 267 -19.76 -26.88 29.00
CA SER A 267 -20.86 -27.01 29.99
C SER A 267 -21.32 -25.76 30.75
N THR A 268 -20.92 -24.55 30.42
CA THR A 268 -21.57 -23.32 30.92
C THR A 268 -21.49 -22.25 29.85
N SER A 269 -22.57 -21.49 29.67
CA SER A 269 -22.89 -20.56 28.58
C SER A 269 -21.90 -19.40 28.30
N ASN A 270 -20.62 -19.69 28.07
CA ASN A 270 -19.64 -18.72 27.56
C ASN A 270 -19.58 -18.88 26.03
N TYR A 271 -20.14 -17.93 25.31
CA TYR A 271 -20.10 -17.88 23.84
C TYR A 271 -18.65 -17.62 23.40
N LEU A 272 -18.04 -18.59 22.70
CA LEU A 272 -16.94 -18.27 21.79
C LEU A 272 -17.55 -17.50 20.62
N ASP A 273 -16.91 -16.41 20.24
CA ASP A 273 -17.20 -15.73 18.98
C ASP A 273 -16.67 -16.62 17.85
N ASP A 274 -17.58 -17.22 17.08
CA ASP A 274 -17.19 -17.86 15.82
C ASP A 274 -16.63 -16.74 14.93
N ASP A 275 -15.40 -16.89 14.41
CA ASP A 275 -14.72 -15.88 13.59
C ASP A 275 -15.72 -15.24 12.61
N ILE A 276 -15.83 -13.91 12.58
CA ILE A 276 -16.59 -13.26 11.53
C ILE A 276 -15.81 -13.41 10.24
N LEU A 277 -16.29 -14.34 9.41
CA LEU A 277 -15.56 -14.80 8.25
C LEU A 277 -15.59 -13.74 7.15
N VAL A 278 -14.43 -13.48 6.60
CA VAL A 278 -14.33 -12.85 5.28
C VAL A 278 -14.35 -13.99 4.27
N ASP A 279 -15.04 -13.79 3.14
CA ASP A 279 -14.93 -14.73 2.02
C ASP A 279 -13.43 -14.92 1.74
N THR A 280 -12.94 -16.14 1.95
CA THR A 280 -11.52 -16.47 1.88
C THR A 280 -10.91 -15.90 0.60
N LEU A 281 -9.70 -15.34 0.69
CA LEU A 281 -8.82 -15.19 -0.47
C LEU A 281 -8.53 -16.59 -1.06
N SER A 282 -9.42 -17.09 -1.90
CA SER A 282 -8.99 -17.57 -3.21
C SER A 282 -8.94 -16.34 -4.10
N ALA A 283 -8.02 -16.26 -5.06
CA ALA A 283 -7.98 -15.14 -6.00
C ALA A 283 -9.39 -14.94 -6.64
N THR A 284 -10.10 -13.86 -6.24
CA THR A 284 -11.36 -13.28 -6.75
C THR A 284 -12.39 -14.23 -7.41
N GLU A 285 -13.58 -14.42 -6.81
CA GLU A 285 -14.69 -15.19 -7.42
C GLU A 285 -16.00 -14.39 -7.62
N LEU A 286 -16.73 -14.75 -8.70
CA LEU A 286 -18.04 -14.21 -9.12
C LEU A 286 -19.21 -14.69 -8.22
N PRO A 287 -20.37 -13.97 -8.16
CA PRO A 287 -21.44 -14.29 -7.22
C PRO A 287 -22.12 -15.64 -7.52
N ASP A 288 -22.26 -16.51 -6.50
CA ASP A 288 -22.77 -17.90 -6.58
C ASP A 288 -24.29 -17.97 -6.86
N THR A 289 -24.67 -17.52 -8.06
CA THR A 289 -26.04 -17.52 -8.57
C THR A 289 -26.10 -18.11 -9.97
N THR A 290 -27.27 -18.60 -10.36
CA THR A 290 -27.49 -19.20 -11.69
C THR A 290 -28.36 -18.29 -12.54
N THR A 291 -27.81 -17.80 -13.66
CA THR A 291 -28.57 -17.11 -14.70
C THR A 291 -29.08 -18.14 -15.71
N ILE A 292 -30.35 -18.08 -16.12
CA ILE A 292 -30.89 -18.95 -17.19
C ILE A 292 -31.19 -18.11 -18.43
N ILE A 293 -30.64 -18.51 -19.56
CA ILE A 293 -30.78 -17.84 -20.86
C ILE A 293 -31.54 -18.77 -21.82
N THR A 294 -32.66 -18.28 -22.35
CA THR A 294 -33.35 -18.87 -23.50
C THR A 294 -33.38 -17.82 -24.60
N PRO A 295 -32.60 -17.97 -25.67
CA PRO A 295 -32.54 -17.01 -26.77
C PRO A 295 -33.94 -16.71 -27.34
N ASN A 296 -34.18 -15.44 -27.68
CA ASN A 296 -35.45 -14.98 -28.24
C ASN A 296 -35.51 -15.09 -29.78
N SER A 297 -34.41 -15.52 -30.41
CA SER A 297 -34.24 -15.79 -31.83
C SER A 297 -33.18 -16.88 -32.02
N ASP A 298 -33.25 -17.58 -33.15
CA ASP A 298 -32.26 -18.57 -33.60
C ASP A 298 -30.82 -18.00 -33.51
N PRO A 299 -29.92 -18.63 -32.71
CA PRO A 299 -28.51 -18.25 -32.56
C PRO A 299 -27.64 -18.35 -33.82
N GLY A 300 -28.17 -18.88 -34.93
CA GLY A 300 -27.55 -18.88 -36.24
C GLY A 300 -26.41 -19.88 -36.39
N SER A 301 -26.22 -20.38 -37.62
CA SER A 301 -25.30 -21.50 -37.88
C SER A 301 -23.85 -21.13 -38.23
N TRP A 302 -23.43 -19.90 -37.98
CA TRP A 302 -22.08 -19.41 -38.30
C TRP A 302 -21.62 -18.34 -37.29
N LEU A 303 -20.30 -18.19 -37.09
CA LEU A 303 -19.68 -17.24 -36.15
C LEU A 303 -20.23 -15.79 -36.27
N SER A 304 -20.46 -15.31 -37.50
CA SER A 304 -20.97 -13.96 -37.76
C SER A 304 -22.44 -13.75 -37.40
N ALA A 305 -23.18 -14.84 -37.20
CA ALA A 305 -24.59 -14.83 -36.82
C ALA A 305 -24.79 -15.19 -35.33
N ALA A 306 -23.71 -15.44 -34.58
CA ALA A 306 -23.76 -15.95 -33.22
C ALA A 306 -24.57 -15.06 -32.27
N TYR A 307 -25.39 -15.68 -31.43
CA TYR A 307 -26.13 -15.00 -30.38
C TYR A 307 -25.17 -14.51 -29.29
N GLN A 308 -25.12 -13.19 -29.09
CA GLN A 308 -24.29 -12.57 -28.05
C GLN A 308 -24.88 -12.88 -26.68
N LEU A 309 -24.15 -13.66 -25.89
CA LEU A 309 -24.44 -13.87 -24.48
C LEU A 309 -24.17 -12.57 -23.72
N PRO A 310 -24.99 -12.27 -22.70
CA PRO A 310 -24.69 -11.19 -21.78
C PRO A 310 -23.36 -11.47 -21.06
N VAL A 311 -22.70 -10.40 -20.61
CA VAL A 311 -21.52 -10.52 -19.75
C VAL A 311 -21.87 -11.40 -18.55
N PHE A 312 -21.02 -12.37 -18.25
CA PHE A 312 -21.27 -13.28 -17.14
C PHE A 312 -21.09 -12.54 -15.81
N THR A 313 -22.21 -12.16 -15.21
CA THR A 313 -22.23 -11.49 -13.91
C THR A 313 -22.43 -12.47 -12.75
N THR A 314 -22.45 -13.78 -13.02
CA THR A 314 -22.79 -14.82 -12.05
C THR A 314 -21.87 -16.04 -12.21
N LYS A 315 -21.64 -16.76 -11.11
CA LYS A 315 -20.81 -17.97 -11.05
C LYS A 315 -21.34 -19.06 -11.99
N THR A 316 -22.64 -19.17 -12.19
CA THR A 316 -23.24 -20.15 -13.12
C THR A 316 -24.17 -19.46 -14.12
N THR A 317 -24.09 -19.84 -15.40
CA THR A 317 -25.03 -19.46 -16.46
C THR A 317 -25.50 -20.69 -17.22
N ILE A 318 -26.81 -20.93 -17.29
CA ILE A 318 -27.43 -22.05 -18.03
C ILE A 318 -28.10 -21.51 -19.29
N ILE A 319 -27.61 -21.90 -20.47
CA ILE A 319 -28.22 -21.61 -21.77
C ILE A 319 -29.12 -22.79 -22.12
N LYS A 320 -30.36 -22.55 -22.54
CA LYS A 320 -31.30 -23.58 -22.98
C LYS A 320 -31.79 -23.30 -24.38
N ASP A 321 -31.65 -24.26 -25.28
CA ASP A 321 -32.06 -24.11 -26.68
C ASP A 321 -32.28 -25.47 -27.37
N SER A 322 -32.44 -25.46 -28.71
CA SER A 322 -32.62 -26.67 -29.50
C SER A 322 -32.14 -26.57 -30.95
N VAL A 323 -31.47 -27.62 -31.44
CA VAL A 323 -31.14 -27.79 -32.87
C VAL A 323 -32.02 -28.86 -33.53
N GLN A 324 -32.22 -28.74 -34.84
CA GLN A 324 -32.93 -29.70 -35.69
C GLN A 324 -32.37 -29.77 -37.12
N SER A 325 -31.85 -30.94 -37.52
CA SER A 325 -31.58 -31.23 -38.93
C SER A 325 -32.87 -31.33 -39.75
N GLY A 326 -32.99 -30.53 -40.81
CA GLY A 326 -34.18 -30.45 -41.68
C GLY A 326 -34.38 -31.68 -42.58
N GLY A 327 -33.45 -32.64 -42.58
CA GLY A 327 -33.45 -33.74 -43.55
C GLY A 327 -33.43 -33.24 -44.99
N TRP A 328 -34.42 -33.64 -45.81
CA TRP A 328 -34.59 -33.17 -47.19
C TRP A 328 -35.35 -31.83 -47.32
N ASN A 329 -35.79 -31.24 -46.20
CA ASN A 329 -36.55 -29.98 -46.19
C ASN A 329 -35.72 -28.85 -45.56
N TRP A 330 -35.05 -28.07 -46.43
CA TRP A 330 -34.15 -26.98 -46.04
C TRP A 330 -34.81 -25.81 -45.31
N SER A 331 -36.16 -25.71 -45.33
CA SER A 331 -36.88 -24.60 -44.69
C SER A 331 -37.05 -24.75 -43.17
N LYS A 332 -36.52 -25.81 -42.58
CA LYS A 332 -36.52 -26.10 -41.14
C LYS A 332 -35.12 -26.54 -40.66
N ASP A 333 -34.09 -26.21 -41.45
CA ASP A 333 -32.72 -26.63 -41.16
C ASP A 333 -32.12 -25.65 -40.16
N ASP A 334 -32.14 -26.05 -38.90
CA ASP A 334 -31.50 -25.36 -37.77
C ASP A 334 -30.45 -26.32 -37.19
N LYS A 335 -29.40 -26.55 -37.98
CA LYS A 335 -28.43 -27.60 -37.69
C LYS A 335 -27.40 -27.19 -36.66
N SER A 336 -27.24 -25.90 -36.43
CA SER A 336 -26.19 -25.41 -35.55
C SER A 336 -26.57 -24.07 -34.97
N ASP A 337 -26.31 -23.96 -33.68
CA ASP A 337 -26.42 -22.74 -32.90
C ASP A 337 -25.03 -22.27 -32.50
N TYR A 338 -24.76 -20.97 -32.66
CA TYR A 338 -23.53 -20.34 -32.19
C TYR A 338 -23.85 -19.28 -31.14
N TYR A 339 -23.12 -19.32 -30.02
CA TYR A 339 -23.15 -18.30 -28.98
C TYR A 339 -21.80 -17.62 -28.92
N THR A 340 -21.77 -16.33 -28.62
CA THR A 340 -20.52 -15.60 -28.39
C THR A 340 -20.51 -14.92 -27.04
N PHE A 341 -19.36 -14.88 -26.40
CA PHE A 341 -19.12 -14.20 -25.13
C PHE A 341 -17.71 -13.62 -25.11
N THR A 342 -17.51 -12.63 -24.25
CA THR A 342 -16.21 -12.00 -24.03
C THR A 342 -15.73 -12.35 -22.65
N VAL A 343 -14.46 -12.74 -22.57
CA VAL A 343 -13.70 -12.87 -21.33
C VAL A 343 -12.88 -11.60 -21.19
N GLU A 344 -13.08 -10.82 -20.14
CA GLU A 344 -12.43 -9.50 -20.00
C GLU A 344 -11.07 -9.58 -19.29
N THR A 345 -10.91 -10.54 -18.40
CA THR A 345 -9.67 -10.90 -17.68
C THR A 345 -9.50 -12.42 -17.71
N SER A 346 -8.27 -12.92 -17.64
CA SER A 346 -8.03 -14.37 -17.70
C SER A 346 -8.83 -15.10 -16.62
N THR A 347 -9.67 -16.05 -17.03
CA THR A 347 -10.73 -16.64 -16.19
C THR A 347 -10.77 -18.15 -16.39
N THR A 348 -11.07 -18.92 -15.33
CA THR A 348 -11.30 -20.37 -15.44
C THR A 348 -12.78 -20.68 -15.57
N VAL A 349 -13.16 -21.46 -16.57
CA VAL A 349 -14.54 -21.81 -16.89
C VAL A 349 -14.76 -23.32 -16.99
N SER A 350 -15.81 -23.84 -16.38
CA SER A 350 -16.35 -25.18 -16.61
C SER A 350 -17.66 -25.10 -17.40
N MET A 351 -17.93 -26.06 -18.27
CA MET A 351 -19.18 -26.13 -19.04
C MET A 351 -19.76 -27.54 -19.02
N ASP A 352 -20.93 -27.73 -18.43
CA ASP A 352 -21.70 -28.98 -18.50
C ASP A 352 -22.69 -28.92 -19.68
N PHE A 353 -22.68 -29.93 -20.54
CA PHE A 353 -23.61 -30.08 -21.66
C PHE A 353 -24.65 -31.14 -21.33
N ILE A 354 -25.90 -30.70 -21.14
CA ILE A 354 -27.02 -31.54 -20.70
C ILE A 354 -27.97 -31.76 -21.89
N GLY A 355 -28.39 -33.01 -22.12
CA GLY A 355 -29.29 -33.36 -23.23
C GLY A 355 -28.58 -33.55 -24.58
N ALA A 356 -27.25 -33.70 -24.57
CA ALA A 356 -26.32 -33.70 -25.71
C ALA A 356 -26.45 -34.87 -26.74
N ASN A 357 -27.54 -35.63 -26.76
CA ASN A 357 -27.63 -36.84 -27.56
C ASN A 357 -27.56 -36.54 -29.08
N GLN A 358 -26.44 -36.88 -29.69
CA GLN A 358 -26.09 -36.58 -31.09
C GLN A 358 -25.97 -35.08 -31.40
N ILE A 359 -25.65 -34.28 -30.38
CA ILE A 359 -25.22 -32.89 -30.56
C ILE A 359 -23.71 -32.86 -30.30
N LYS A 360 -22.98 -32.15 -31.16
CA LYS A 360 -21.56 -31.86 -30.96
C LYS A 360 -21.43 -30.44 -30.41
N PHE A 361 -20.83 -30.31 -29.24
CA PHE A 361 -20.48 -29.01 -28.67
C PHE A 361 -19.02 -28.68 -28.96
N SER A 362 -18.75 -27.47 -29.42
CA SER A 362 -17.38 -27.01 -29.64
C SER A 362 -17.16 -25.61 -29.05
N LEU A 363 -16.01 -25.40 -28.41
CA LEU A 363 -15.52 -24.10 -27.98
C LEU A 363 -14.52 -23.58 -29.03
N HIS A 364 -14.67 -22.33 -29.44
CA HIS A 364 -13.84 -21.69 -30.46
C HIS A 364 -13.18 -20.41 -29.94
N ASN A 365 -11.99 -20.10 -30.47
CA ASN A 365 -11.36 -18.79 -30.29
C ASN A 365 -12.00 -17.72 -31.19
N GLU A 366 -11.51 -16.48 -31.12
CA GLU A 366 -12.01 -15.36 -31.92
C GLU A 366 -11.95 -15.59 -33.44
N ASN A 367 -10.92 -16.31 -33.90
CA ASN A 367 -10.68 -16.63 -35.31
C ASN A 367 -11.56 -17.79 -35.81
N GLY A 368 -12.31 -18.45 -34.93
CA GLY A 368 -13.19 -19.58 -35.25
C GLY A 368 -12.52 -20.96 -35.15
N ASP A 369 -11.25 -21.04 -34.74
CA ASP A 369 -10.56 -22.30 -34.54
C ASP A 369 -11.13 -23.03 -33.33
N ILE A 370 -11.31 -24.35 -33.45
CA ILE A 370 -11.83 -25.19 -32.37
C ILE A 370 -10.75 -25.38 -31.32
N LEU A 371 -11.00 -24.86 -30.11
CA LEU A 371 -10.16 -25.07 -28.93
C LEU A 371 -10.46 -26.42 -28.27
N SER A 372 -11.73 -26.79 -28.22
CA SER A 372 -12.16 -28.08 -27.66
C SER A 372 -13.51 -28.50 -28.23
N SER A 373 -13.78 -29.80 -28.31
CA SER A 373 -15.09 -30.32 -28.72
C SER A 373 -15.46 -31.60 -27.98
N LYS A 374 -16.74 -31.74 -27.61
CA LYS A 374 -17.36 -32.93 -26.98
C LYS A 374 -18.68 -33.29 -27.67
N GLY A 375 -19.20 -34.46 -27.39
CA GLY A 375 -20.39 -34.98 -28.09
C GLY A 375 -20.11 -35.50 -29.50
N GLY A 376 -21.19 -35.86 -30.22
CA GLY A 376 -21.15 -36.55 -31.52
C GLY A 376 -21.94 -37.87 -31.52
N PHE A 377 -21.47 -38.90 -32.25
CA PHE A 377 -22.16 -40.22 -32.37
C PHE A 377 -22.28 -41.04 -31.06
N SER A 378 -21.71 -40.53 -29.96
CA SER A 378 -21.69 -41.19 -28.65
C SER A 378 -23.04 -41.02 -27.93
N TRP A 379 -23.51 -42.09 -27.29
CA TRP A 379 -24.85 -42.17 -26.66
C TRP A 379 -24.88 -41.69 -25.20
N GLU A 380 -23.89 -40.92 -24.74
CA GLU A 380 -23.81 -40.47 -23.36
C GLU A 380 -24.43 -39.07 -23.22
N SER A 381 -25.38 -38.95 -22.29
CA SER A 381 -26.33 -37.83 -22.26
C SER A 381 -25.83 -36.57 -21.56
N ASN A 382 -24.63 -36.59 -20.96
CA ASN A 382 -24.03 -35.47 -20.25
C ASN A 382 -22.51 -35.48 -20.46
N ASP A 383 -22.00 -34.58 -21.30
CA ASP A 383 -20.56 -34.35 -21.51
C ASP A 383 -20.17 -33.02 -20.87
N LYS A 384 -18.89 -32.81 -20.56
CA LYS A 384 -18.42 -31.55 -19.97
C LYS A 384 -17.03 -31.11 -20.42
N PHE A 385 -16.81 -29.81 -20.32
CA PHE A 385 -15.52 -29.15 -20.31
C PHE A 385 -15.22 -28.75 -18.86
N ASP A 386 -14.18 -29.33 -18.26
CA ASP A 386 -13.79 -28.96 -16.91
C ASP A 386 -12.63 -27.96 -16.94
N ASN A 387 -12.78 -26.87 -16.18
CA ASN A 387 -11.71 -25.97 -15.78
C ASN A 387 -10.84 -25.47 -16.95
N ILE A 388 -11.48 -25.00 -18.02
CA ILE A 388 -10.79 -24.40 -19.15
C ILE A 388 -10.38 -22.98 -18.78
N GLU A 389 -9.08 -22.73 -18.78
CA GLU A 389 -8.53 -21.37 -18.67
C GLU A 389 -8.67 -20.64 -20.00
N LEU A 390 -9.26 -19.45 -19.94
CA LEU A 390 -9.44 -18.57 -21.08
C LEU A 390 -8.78 -17.24 -20.78
N ALA A 391 -7.89 -16.80 -21.66
CA ALA A 391 -7.33 -15.46 -21.60
C ALA A 391 -8.42 -14.40 -21.87
N ALA A 392 -8.11 -13.13 -21.59
CA ALA A 392 -8.96 -12.03 -22.04
C ALA A 392 -9.10 -12.07 -23.57
N GLY A 393 -10.33 -12.05 -24.08
CA GLY A 393 -10.62 -12.19 -25.50
C GLY A 393 -12.05 -12.63 -25.79
N LYS A 394 -12.39 -12.70 -27.07
CA LYS A 394 -13.70 -13.11 -27.55
C LYS A 394 -13.72 -14.60 -27.90
N TYR A 395 -14.76 -15.31 -27.46
CA TYR A 395 -14.92 -16.75 -27.67
C TYR A 395 -16.31 -17.10 -28.18
N TYR A 396 -16.44 -18.31 -28.72
CA TYR A 396 -17.70 -18.83 -29.23
C TYR A 396 -17.96 -20.26 -28.77
N ILE A 397 -19.22 -20.59 -28.46
CA ILE A 397 -19.69 -21.96 -28.21
C ILE A 397 -20.62 -22.34 -29.35
N SER A 398 -20.40 -23.49 -29.97
CA SER A 398 -21.32 -24.05 -30.97
C SER A 398 -21.97 -25.33 -30.48
N ALA A 399 -23.22 -25.54 -30.88
CA ALA A 399 -23.97 -26.78 -30.71
C ALA A 399 -24.44 -27.23 -32.10
N GLU A 400 -23.97 -28.38 -32.60
CA GLU A 400 -24.27 -28.87 -33.94
C GLU A 400 -25.00 -30.22 -33.90
N ASP A 401 -26.16 -30.33 -34.57
CA ASP A 401 -26.85 -31.60 -34.78
C ASP A 401 -26.01 -32.51 -35.69
N TYR A 402 -25.38 -33.51 -35.09
CA TYR A 402 -24.49 -34.45 -35.76
C TYR A 402 -25.22 -35.69 -36.30
N SER A 403 -26.55 -35.64 -36.40
CA SER A 403 -27.37 -36.74 -36.91
C SER A 403 -27.51 -36.70 -38.44
N TRP A 404 -27.21 -37.82 -39.11
CA TRP A 404 -27.19 -37.85 -40.58
C TRP A 404 -28.59 -37.87 -41.23
N PHE A 405 -29.66 -38.25 -40.51
CA PHE A 405 -31.00 -38.44 -41.10
C PHE A 405 -32.19 -38.33 -40.11
N SER A 406 -32.10 -37.52 -39.05
CA SER A 406 -33.20 -37.30 -38.10
C SER A 406 -33.84 -35.93 -38.30
N ASN A 407 -35.17 -35.87 -38.42
CA ASN A 407 -35.94 -34.62 -38.41
C ASN A 407 -36.50 -34.31 -37.01
N THR A 408 -35.87 -34.80 -35.96
CA THR A 408 -36.33 -34.64 -34.58
C THR A 408 -35.59 -33.47 -33.94
N GLN A 409 -36.33 -32.50 -33.40
CA GLN A 409 -35.78 -31.40 -32.61
C GLN A 409 -35.07 -31.96 -31.36
N LYS A 410 -33.87 -31.46 -31.07
CA LYS A 410 -33.02 -31.89 -29.97
C LYS A 410 -32.77 -30.71 -29.05
N ASN A 411 -33.36 -30.76 -27.85
CA ASN A 411 -33.14 -29.73 -26.85
C ASN A 411 -31.82 -30.00 -26.11
N TYR A 412 -31.10 -28.94 -25.77
CA TYR A 412 -29.91 -29.01 -24.96
C TYR A 412 -29.86 -27.89 -23.92
N GLU A 413 -29.05 -28.10 -22.89
CA GLU A 413 -28.64 -27.05 -21.95
C GLU A 413 -27.11 -26.98 -21.86
N ILE A 414 -26.57 -25.77 -21.79
CA ILE A 414 -25.14 -25.50 -21.56
C ILE A 414 -25.03 -24.77 -20.23
N LYS A 415 -24.52 -25.42 -19.19
CA LYS A 415 -24.26 -24.80 -17.89
C LYS A 415 -22.80 -24.38 -17.82
N VAL A 416 -22.54 -23.08 -17.88
CA VAL A 416 -21.23 -22.43 -17.78
C VAL A 416 -21.01 -22.01 -16.33
N ASP A 417 -20.01 -22.59 -15.66
CA ASP A 417 -19.55 -22.19 -14.33
C ASP A 417 -18.23 -21.42 -14.43
N ILE A 418 -18.11 -20.26 -13.78
CA ILE A 418 -16.89 -19.48 -13.68
C ILE A 418 -16.29 -19.68 -12.30
N LEU A 419 -15.04 -20.12 -12.25
CA LEU A 419 -14.42 -20.65 -11.03
C LEU A 419 -13.43 -19.69 -10.38
N SER A 420 -12.99 -18.65 -11.11
CA SER A 420 -12.15 -17.56 -10.59
C SER A 420 -12.16 -16.43 -11.64
N GLY A 421 -12.70 -15.27 -11.28
CA GLY A 421 -12.88 -14.15 -12.20
C GLY A 421 -13.02 -12.83 -11.44
N SER A 422 -12.10 -11.90 -11.71
CA SER A 422 -12.20 -10.47 -11.39
C SER A 422 -12.93 -9.73 -12.52
N ILE A 423 -13.85 -8.81 -12.20
CA ILE A 423 -14.56 -7.94 -13.18
C ILE A 423 -13.96 -6.52 -13.21
N PRO A 424 -14.20 -5.67 -14.23
CA PRO A 424 -13.17 -4.98 -14.99
C PRO A 424 -12.94 -3.52 -14.53
N SER A 425 -11.77 -2.98 -14.85
CA SER A 425 -11.59 -1.56 -15.14
C SER A 425 -11.11 -1.41 -16.60
N GLU A 426 -11.77 -0.55 -17.38
CA GLU A 426 -11.64 -0.37 -18.84
C GLU A 426 -10.82 0.92 -19.18
N PRO A 427 -10.37 1.16 -20.43
CA PRO A 427 -9.61 0.33 -21.36
C PRO A 427 -8.18 0.87 -21.62
N GLY A 428 -7.29 -0.04 -22.01
CA GLY A 428 -6.10 0.31 -22.77
C GLY A 428 -5.22 -0.91 -23.04
N THR A 429 -5.59 -1.75 -24.01
CA THR A 429 -4.63 -2.64 -24.66
C THR A 429 -3.71 -1.84 -25.59
N PRO A 430 -2.45 -2.26 -25.71
CA PRO A 430 -1.88 -2.51 -27.02
C PRO A 430 -1.58 -4.01 -27.23
N THR A 431 -1.68 -4.39 -28.50
CA THR A 431 -1.35 -5.66 -29.15
C THR A 431 0.15 -5.96 -29.16
N PRO A 432 0.60 -7.23 -29.33
CA PRO A 432 1.99 -7.54 -29.65
C PRO A 432 2.39 -7.05 -31.06
N ASP A 433 3.65 -6.65 -31.18
CA ASP A 433 4.42 -6.29 -32.37
C ASP A 433 4.27 -4.83 -32.87
N THR A 434 4.92 -3.92 -32.14
CA THR A 434 5.68 -2.83 -32.76
C THR A 434 7.05 -3.38 -33.13
N ASP A 435 7.62 -2.98 -34.28
CA ASP A 435 8.86 -3.56 -34.81
C ASP A 435 10.12 -3.17 -34.02
N ASP A 436 10.11 -3.18 -32.69
CA ASP A 436 11.03 -2.48 -31.80
C ASP A 436 12.33 -3.20 -31.48
N SER A 437 12.70 -4.22 -32.27
CA SER A 437 13.95 -4.98 -32.15
C SER A 437 15.23 -4.23 -32.53
N SER A 438 15.20 -2.90 -32.47
CA SER A 438 16.40 -2.04 -32.49
C SER A 438 16.12 -0.68 -31.88
N ILE A 439 17.15 0.01 -31.40
CA ILE A 439 17.07 1.42 -30.93
C ILE A 439 16.33 2.33 -31.93
N ALA A 440 16.47 2.10 -33.24
CA ALA A 440 15.83 2.92 -34.28
C ALA A 440 14.31 2.74 -34.36
N LYS A 441 13.81 1.63 -33.83
CA LYS A 441 12.40 1.23 -33.87
C LYS A 441 11.77 1.11 -32.48
N ALA A 442 12.54 1.45 -31.44
CA ALA A 442 12.15 1.35 -30.05
C ALA A 442 10.75 1.92 -29.77
N GLN A 443 9.95 1.17 -29.01
CA GLN A 443 8.63 1.59 -28.58
C GLN A 443 8.74 2.84 -27.70
N LYS A 444 8.07 3.91 -28.11
CA LYS A 444 8.19 5.22 -27.44
C LYS A 444 7.26 5.29 -26.23
N LEU A 445 7.85 5.23 -25.05
CA LEU A 445 7.15 5.37 -23.77
C LEU A 445 6.84 6.83 -23.43
N GLY A 446 7.50 7.78 -24.09
CA GLY A 446 7.36 9.22 -23.80
C GLY A 446 8.12 9.66 -22.56
N ALA A 447 7.79 10.85 -22.05
CA ALA A 447 8.41 11.37 -20.83
C ALA A 447 8.01 10.53 -19.62
N LEU A 448 9.01 10.02 -18.90
CA LEU A 448 8.81 9.33 -17.64
C LEU A 448 8.57 10.38 -16.55
N ASN A 449 7.41 10.29 -15.90
CA ASN A 449 7.03 11.14 -14.78
C ASN A 449 7.22 10.37 -13.46
N VAL A 450 7.17 11.06 -12.33
CA VAL A 450 7.22 10.42 -11.00
C VAL A 450 6.10 9.40 -10.87
N GLY A 451 6.43 8.17 -10.48
CA GLY A 451 5.51 7.03 -10.42
C GLY A 451 6.03 5.79 -11.15
N ILE A 452 5.23 4.72 -11.15
CA ILE A 452 5.54 3.45 -11.82
C ILE A 452 4.82 3.40 -13.16
N LYS A 453 5.56 3.07 -14.22
CA LYS A 453 5.01 2.74 -15.53
C LYS A 453 5.36 1.30 -15.87
N THR A 454 4.35 0.44 -15.96
CA THR A 454 4.51 -0.97 -16.33
C THR A 454 4.03 -1.18 -17.76
N ILE A 455 4.86 -1.84 -18.55
CA ILE A 455 4.54 -2.33 -19.90
C ILE A 455 4.63 -3.83 -19.85
N SER A 456 3.59 -4.51 -20.32
CA SER A 456 3.65 -5.95 -20.57
C SER A 456 3.97 -6.17 -22.03
N ASP A 457 4.95 -7.03 -22.30
CA ASP A 457 5.34 -7.40 -23.66
C ASP A 457 5.77 -8.87 -23.75
N SER A 458 6.13 -9.30 -24.96
CA SER A 458 6.61 -10.66 -25.22
C SER A 458 7.74 -10.69 -26.25
N ILE A 459 8.79 -11.44 -25.94
CA ILE A 459 10.01 -11.60 -26.74
C ILE A 459 10.19 -13.07 -27.15
N ASP A 460 10.70 -13.35 -28.34
CA ASP A 460 10.95 -14.70 -28.84
C ASP A 460 12.33 -14.88 -29.46
N LYS A 461 12.84 -16.12 -29.41
CA LYS A 461 14.20 -16.45 -29.82
C LYS A 461 14.54 -16.16 -31.30
N THR A 462 13.56 -16.07 -32.19
CA THR A 462 13.77 -16.22 -33.64
C THR A 462 13.24 -15.08 -34.50
N THR A 463 12.16 -14.43 -34.10
CA THR A 463 11.50 -13.38 -34.87
C THR A 463 11.52 -12.03 -34.17
N ASP A 464 11.51 -12.02 -32.84
CA ASP A 464 11.49 -10.81 -32.03
C ASP A 464 12.34 -11.00 -30.77
N ASN A 465 13.66 -11.06 -30.95
CA ASN A 465 14.58 -11.49 -29.88
C ASN A 465 15.14 -10.35 -29.04
N GLN A 466 14.70 -9.12 -29.31
CA GLN A 466 15.08 -7.89 -28.62
C GLN A 466 13.90 -6.96 -28.66
N ASP A 467 13.58 -6.34 -27.53
CA ASP A 467 12.54 -5.32 -27.46
C ASP A 467 13.17 -4.06 -26.88
N PHE A 468 13.19 -2.96 -27.65
CA PHE A 468 13.72 -1.69 -27.18
C PHE A 468 12.60 -0.74 -26.80
N PHE A 469 12.71 -0.14 -25.61
CA PHE A 469 11.79 0.90 -25.15
C PHE A 469 12.54 2.22 -24.99
N GLN A 470 12.07 3.25 -25.68
CA GLN A 470 12.60 4.62 -25.58
C GLN A 470 11.81 5.39 -24.52
N PHE A 471 12.50 5.95 -23.52
CA PHE A 471 11.92 6.89 -22.56
C PHE A 471 12.71 8.20 -22.49
N GLU A 472 12.03 9.26 -22.08
CA GLU A 472 12.62 10.59 -21.93
C GLU A 472 12.56 11.03 -20.47
N LEU A 473 13.67 11.55 -19.97
CA LEU A 473 13.72 12.25 -18.69
C LEU A 473 13.73 13.75 -18.94
N THR A 474 12.70 14.44 -18.47
CA THR A 474 12.60 15.91 -18.57
C THR A 474 13.46 16.62 -17.51
N GLN A 475 13.86 15.88 -16.46
CA GLN A 475 14.72 16.33 -15.37
C GLN A 475 15.54 15.14 -14.85
N SER A 476 16.70 15.42 -14.28
CA SER A 476 17.56 14.38 -13.70
C SER A 476 16.90 13.72 -12.49
N GLY A 477 17.06 12.41 -12.36
CA GLY A 477 16.56 11.63 -11.23
C GLY A 477 16.93 10.15 -11.31
N LYS A 478 16.58 9.41 -10.26
CA LYS A 478 16.84 7.98 -10.15
C LYS A 478 15.78 7.20 -10.92
N VAL A 479 16.21 6.44 -11.91
CA VAL A 479 15.32 5.51 -12.63
C VAL A 479 15.61 4.09 -12.17
N SER A 480 14.58 3.40 -11.71
CA SER A 480 14.58 1.97 -11.42
C SER A 480 13.84 1.23 -12.52
N PHE A 481 14.37 0.08 -12.91
CA PHE A 481 13.83 -0.83 -13.90
C PHE A 481 13.62 -2.18 -13.23
N LEU A 482 12.51 -2.86 -13.56
CA LEU A 482 12.25 -4.23 -13.16
C LEU A 482 11.64 -4.97 -14.34
N LEU A 483 12.31 -6.02 -14.80
CA LEU A 483 11.77 -6.99 -15.73
C LEU A 483 11.27 -8.18 -14.91
N SER A 484 9.96 -8.47 -14.96
CA SER A 484 9.34 -9.50 -14.14
C SER A 484 8.38 -10.37 -14.94
N LYS A 485 7.83 -11.42 -14.31
CA LYS A 485 6.95 -12.43 -14.95
C LYS A 485 7.62 -13.17 -16.12
N LEU A 486 8.94 -13.27 -16.05
CA LEU A 486 9.76 -13.93 -17.05
C LEU A 486 9.45 -15.43 -17.09
N SER A 487 9.18 -15.94 -18.29
CA SER A 487 8.99 -17.37 -18.55
C SER A 487 10.23 -18.01 -19.20
N SER A 488 11.15 -17.20 -19.73
CA SER A 488 12.50 -17.61 -20.17
C SER A 488 13.56 -16.61 -19.69
N ASP A 489 14.83 -16.92 -19.93
CA ASP A 489 15.98 -16.07 -19.63
C ASP A 489 16.04 -14.86 -20.58
N VAL A 490 15.83 -13.67 -20.01
CA VAL A 490 15.82 -12.40 -20.72
C VAL A 490 16.67 -11.42 -19.91
N ASP A 491 17.64 -10.83 -20.58
CA ASP A 491 18.57 -9.87 -20.02
C ASP A 491 17.99 -8.45 -20.07
N LEU A 492 18.41 -7.59 -19.13
CA LEU A 492 17.99 -6.19 -19.07
C LEU A 492 19.20 -5.28 -19.30
N ASN A 493 19.17 -4.52 -20.39
CA ASN A 493 20.24 -3.58 -20.75
C ASN A 493 19.72 -2.14 -20.79
N LEU A 494 20.60 -1.18 -20.49
CA LEU A 494 20.30 0.26 -20.52
C LEU A 494 21.30 0.99 -21.41
N TYR A 495 20.83 1.88 -22.29
CA TYR A 495 21.63 2.65 -23.23
C TYR A 495 21.36 4.16 -23.14
N ASP A 496 22.38 4.96 -23.48
CA ASP A 496 22.24 6.40 -23.66
C ASP A 496 21.64 6.77 -25.03
N ALA A 497 21.37 8.07 -25.25
CA ALA A 497 20.82 8.59 -26.50
C ALA A 497 21.66 8.30 -27.77
N ASN A 498 22.94 7.98 -27.61
CA ASN A 498 23.84 7.64 -28.72
C ASN A 498 23.95 6.12 -28.94
N GLY A 499 23.24 5.31 -28.14
CA GLY A 499 23.29 3.85 -28.16
C GLY A 499 24.49 3.25 -27.44
N ASN A 500 25.19 4.02 -26.59
CA ASN A 500 26.24 3.44 -25.74
C ASN A 500 25.62 2.74 -24.54
N SER A 501 26.07 1.52 -24.24
CA SER A 501 25.62 0.78 -23.06
C SER A 501 26.05 1.49 -21.76
N LEU A 502 25.06 1.73 -20.91
CA LEU A 502 25.16 2.30 -19.56
C LEU A 502 25.06 1.22 -18.48
N HIS A 503 24.45 0.08 -18.80
CA HIS A 503 24.34 -1.12 -17.98
C HIS A 503 24.05 -2.33 -18.88
N ASN A 504 24.65 -3.47 -18.55
CA ASN A 504 24.27 -4.77 -19.08
C ASN A 504 24.00 -5.69 -17.88
N GLY A 505 22.75 -6.07 -17.68
CA GLY A 505 22.29 -6.88 -16.56
C GLY A 505 21.89 -8.25 -17.06
N TRP A 506 22.54 -9.29 -16.53
CA TRP A 506 22.24 -10.68 -16.86
C TRP A 506 21.90 -11.47 -15.61
N ALA A 507 20.94 -12.38 -15.72
CA ALA A 507 20.58 -13.32 -14.67
C ALA A 507 20.29 -14.69 -15.28
N TRP A 508 20.89 -15.76 -14.73
CA TRP A 508 20.69 -17.10 -15.28
C TRP A 508 19.26 -17.60 -15.05
N GLY A 509 18.54 -17.90 -16.13
CA GLY A 509 17.20 -18.48 -16.10
C GLY A 509 16.07 -17.44 -15.95
N SER A 510 14.83 -17.91 -15.80
CA SER A 510 13.62 -17.06 -15.74
C SER A 510 13.45 -16.39 -14.37
N VAL A 511 14.34 -15.45 -14.05
CA VAL A 511 14.36 -14.73 -12.76
C VAL A 511 14.16 -13.24 -13.01
N ASP A 512 13.28 -12.62 -12.23
CA ASP A 512 13.05 -11.18 -12.27
C ASP A 512 14.37 -10.41 -12.11
N ILE A 513 14.63 -9.45 -12.99
CA ILE A 513 15.87 -8.67 -13.03
C ILE A 513 15.58 -7.18 -12.82
N GLY A 514 16.23 -6.60 -11.82
CA GLY A 514 16.06 -5.20 -11.44
C GLY A 514 17.36 -4.40 -11.51
N TYR A 515 17.28 -3.15 -11.96
CA TYR A 515 18.41 -2.23 -12.00
C TYR A 515 17.98 -0.81 -11.61
N SER A 516 18.85 0.00 -11.02
CA SER A 516 18.56 1.42 -10.82
C SER A 516 19.78 2.30 -11.04
N LYS A 517 19.58 3.51 -11.59
CA LYS A 517 20.65 4.48 -11.88
C LYS A 517 20.15 5.91 -11.82
N GLU A 518 21.00 6.80 -11.31
CA GLU A 518 20.82 8.24 -11.48
C GLU A 518 21.10 8.63 -12.93
N LEU A 519 20.10 9.17 -13.60
CA LEU A 519 20.17 9.60 -15.00
C LEU A 519 19.92 11.09 -15.09
N SER A 520 20.65 11.75 -16.00
CA SER A 520 20.41 13.17 -16.28
C SER A 520 19.18 13.35 -17.17
N ALA A 521 18.65 14.56 -17.26
CA ALA A 521 17.63 14.86 -18.27
C ALA A 521 18.15 14.48 -19.69
N GLY A 522 17.37 13.72 -20.43
CA GLY A 522 17.80 13.15 -21.71
C GLY A 522 16.97 11.96 -22.16
N THR A 523 17.28 11.45 -23.35
CA THR A 523 16.65 10.26 -23.92
C THR A 523 17.49 9.03 -23.60
N TYR A 524 16.82 7.95 -23.24
CA TYR A 524 17.45 6.67 -22.90
C TYR A 524 16.65 5.53 -23.52
N TYR A 525 17.30 4.37 -23.62
CA TYR A 525 16.70 3.15 -24.13
C TYR A 525 16.93 2.03 -23.13
N VAL A 526 15.88 1.28 -22.80
CA VAL A 526 15.99 0.03 -22.06
C VAL A 526 15.65 -1.11 -23.03
N GLU A 527 16.40 -2.19 -22.94
CA GLU A 527 16.29 -3.36 -23.82
C GLU A 527 16.00 -4.58 -22.96
N ALA A 528 15.00 -5.35 -23.36
CA ALA A 528 14.87 -6.75 -23.01
C ALA A 528 15.54 -7.57 -24.12
N ASP A 529 16.57 -8.36 -23.81
CA ASP A 529 17.33 -9.15 -24.80
C ASP A 529 17.20 -10.65 -24.47
N TYR A 530 16.63 -11.42 -25.40
CA TYR A 530 16.41 -12.85 -25.17
C TYR A 530 17.75 -13.61 -25.23
N TYR A 531 18.08 -14.33 -24.16
CA TYR A 531 19.33 -15.09 -24.11
C TYR A 531 19.22 -16.46 -24.79
N ASP A 532 19.93 -16.65 -25.90
CA ASP A 532 19.98 -17.93 -26.63
C ASP A 532 20.90 -18.98 -25.95
N GLY A 533 20.41 -19.55 -24.86
CA GLY A 533 21.00 -20.70 -24.17
C GLY A 533 20.51 -22.06 -24.69
N ALA A 534 21.36 -23.08 -24.66
CA ALA A 534 20.96 -24.45 -24.98
C ALA A 534 20.03 -25.02 -23.87
N ASN A 535 18.75 -25.26 -24.22
CA ASN A 535 17.65 -25.79 -23.39
C ASN A 535 16.68 -24.76 -22.74
N GLN A 536 16.41 -23.63 -23.40
CA GLN A 536 15.42 -22.62 -22.94
C GLN A 536 14.11 -22.68 -23.77
N ALA A 537 13.00 -22.18 -23.24
CA ALA A 537 11.73 -22.06 -23.98
C ALA A 537 11.83 -20.97 -25.05
N ASN A 538 11.21 -21.14 -26.22
CA ASN A 538 11.47 -20.31 -27.40
C ASN A 538 10.95 -18.87 -27.33
N SER A 539 10.31 -18.47 -26.23
CA SER A 539 9.78 -17.13 -26.00
C SER A 539 9.62 -16.85 -24.51
N SER A 540 9.56 -15.58 -24.13
CA SER A 540 9.19 -15.11 -22.80
C SER A 540 8.14 -14.02 -22.91
N THR A 541 7.12 -14.07 -22.08
CA THR A 541 6.39 -12.85 -21.70
C THR A 541 7.12 -12.16 -20.57
N TYR A 542 6.96 -10.85 -20.43
CA TYR A 542 7.46 -10.11 -19.29
C TYR A 542 6.65 -8.84 -19.02
N ASP A 543 6.77 -8.34 -17.80
CA ASP A 543 6.41 -6.98 -17.43
C ASP A 543 7.69 -6.17 -17.23
N LEU A 544 7.88 -5.11 -18.00
CA LEU A 544 8.92 -4.11 -17.79
C LEU A 544 8.32 -2.92 -17.03
N SER A 545 8.76 -2.74 -15.79
CA SER A 545 8.38 -1.60 -14.95
C SER A 545 9.50 -0.58 -14.86
N LEU A 546 9.19 0.69 -15.13
CA LEU A 546 10.07 1.84 -14.96
C LEU A 546 9.52 2.73 -13.85
N THR A 547 10.37 3.07 -12.89
CA THR A 547 10.03 3.97 -11.78
C THR A 547 11.00 5.12 -11.73
N LEU A 548 10.50 6.36 -11.81
CA LEU A 548 11.31 7.57 -11.64
C LEU A 548 11.09 8.14 -10.23
N SER A 549 12.18 8.26 -9.47
CA SER A 549 12.20 8.77 -8.10
C SER A 549 13.32 9.82 -7.94
N GLY A 550 13.22 10.67 -6.91
CA GLY A 550 14.31 11.61 -6.57
C GLY A 550 14.55 12.71 -7.62
N VAL A 551 13.49 13.21 -8.25
CA VAL A 551 13.61 14.11 -9.40
C VAL A 551 13.74 15.57 -8.94
N SER A 552 14.79 16.26 -9.38
CA SER A 552 15.02 17.67 -9.05
C SER A 552 14.30 18.61 -10.03
N THR A 553 13.54 19.58 -9.53
CA THR A 553 12.75 20.51 -10.36
C THR A 553 13.62 21.61 -10.98
N PRO A 554 13.63 21.79 -12.32
CA PRO A 554 14.33 22.90 -12.93
C PRO A 554 13.52 24.20 -12.75
N THR A 555 14.14 25.20 -12.13
CA THR A 555 13.60 26.57 -12.07
C THR A 555 13.70 27.21 -13.48
N PRO A 556 12.64 27.89 -14.00
CA PRO A 556 12.63 28.41 -15.36
C PRO A 556 13.73 29.46 -15.57
N THR A 557 14.53 29.28 -16.61
CA THR A 557 15.58 30.23 -17.03
C THR A 557 14.93 31.40 -17.78
N PRO A 558 15.09 32.67 -17.34
CA PRO A 558 14.57 33.82 -18.08
C PRO A 558 15.33 34.02 -19.41
N THR A 559 14.58 34.26 -20.48
CA THR A 559 15.09 34.54 -21.82
C THR A 559 15.96 35.83 -21.84
N PRO A 560 17.18 35.81 -22.39
CA PRO A 560 18.06 36.99 -22.35
C PRO A 560 17.68 38.03 -23.41
N ALA A 561 17.55 39.28 -22.98
CA ALA A 561 17.61 40.46 -23.85
C ALA A 561 19.07 40.71 -24.29
N PRO A 562 19.33 41.31 -25.47
CA PRO A 562 20.67 41.29 -26.07
C PRO A 562 21.62 42.30 -25.40
N THR A 563 22.92 41.95 -25.43
CA THR A 563 24.12 42.83 -25.39
C THR A 563 24.74 43.09 -24.00
N PRO A 564 26.07 43.30 -23.84
CA PRO A 564 27.24 42.97 -24.67
C PRO A 564 28.20 41.97 -23.98
N THR A 565 29.12 41.42 -24.76
CA THR A 565 30.27 40.60 -24.34
C THR A 565 31.16 41.30 -23.29
N PRO A 566 31.53 40.61 -22.20
CA PRO A 566 32.82 40.83 -21.56
C PRO A 566 33.65 39.54 -21.41
N THR A 567 34.90 39.71 -21.81
CA THR A 567 36.16 38.99 -21.56
C THR A 567 36.22 38.06 -20.33
N PRO A 568 36.93 36.92 -20.41
CA PRO A 568 37.09 35.99 -19.28
C PRO A 568 37.86 36.64 -18.12
N ALA A 569 37.34 36.46 -16.91
CA ALA A 569 37.97 36.83 -15.64
C ALA A 569 38.21 35.57 -14.78
N PRO A 570 39.21 35.59 -13.90
CA PRO A 570 40.13 34.48 -13.66
C PRO A 570 39.64 33.47 -12.61
N THR A 571 40.17 32.25 -12.71
CA THR A 571 40.16 31.22 -11.67
C THR A 571 40.73 31.80 -10.35
N PRO A 572 40.00 31.73 -9.22
CA PRO A 572 40.58 32.15 -7.94
C PRO A 572 41.57 31.11 -7.42
N THR A 573 42.60 31.66 -6.78
CA THR A 573 43.73 31.00 -6.14
C THR A 573 43.43 30.90 -4.64
N PRO A 574 43.85 29.83 -3.93
CA PRO A 574 43.65 29.71 -2.47
C PRO A 574 44.32 30.85 -1.70
N GLY A 575 43.65 31.38 -0.67
CA GLY A 575 44.22 32.33 0.29
C GLY A 575 43.46 33.66 0.42
N THR A 576 42.16 33.64 0.67
CA THR A 576 41.45 34.83 1.16
C THR A 576 41.52 34.89 2.69
N ASP A 577 42.11 35.95 3.22
CA ASP A 577 42.31 36.22 4.67
C ASP A 577 40.99 36.31 5.45
N ASP A 578 40.30 35.20 5.69
CA ASP A 578 38.97 35.11 6.32
C ASP A 578 38.95 34.41 7.69
N GLY A 579 40.11 34.09 8.27
CA GLY A 579 40.26 33.47 9.59
C GLY A 579 39.86 34.31 10.81
N SER A 580 38.93 35.24 10.66
CA SER A 580 38.20 35.84 11.77
C SER A 580 36.84 36.38 11.31
N ILE A 581 35.89 36.47 12.24
CA ILE A 581 34.57 37.10 12.02
C ILE A 581 34.65 38.47 11.31
N ALA A 582 35.69 39.27 11.60
CA ALA A 582 35.87 40.61 11.00
C ALA A 582 36.25 40.58 9.51
N LYS A 583 36.77 39.45 9.03
CA LYS A 583 37.20 39.25 7.66
C LYS A 583 36.42 38.15 6.93
N ALA A 584 35.36 37.66 7.57
CA ALA A 584 34.54 36.57 7.06
C ALA A 584 34.08 36.84 5.62
N GLN A 585 34.16 35.83 4.76
CA GLN A 585 33.66 35.90 3.40
C GLN A 585 32.14 36.09 3.42
N ASP A 586 31.66 37.20 2.84
CA ASP A 586 30.23 37.51 2.83
C ASP A 586 29.51 36.72 1.71
N LEU A 587 28.67 35.77 2.13
CA LEU A 587 27.83 34.94 1.27
C LEU A 587 26.55 35.66 0.83
N GLY A 588 26.25 36.81 1.43
CA GLY A 588 25.07 37.62 1.17
C GLY A 588 23.83 37.16 1.94
N ALA A 589 22.69 37.74 1.53
CA ALA A 589 21.38 37.40 2.08
C ALA A 589 20.89 36.07 1.52
N LEU A 590 20.52 35.14 2.40
CA LEU A 590 19.95 33.85 2.09
C LEU A 590 18.48 33.83 2.53
N SER A 591 17.58 33.60 1.58
CA SER A 591 16.14 33.50 1.84
C SER A 591 15.62 32.07 1.66
N SER A 592 16.17 31.32 0.70
CA SER A 592 15.84 29.91 0.47
C SER A 592 16.86 29.25 -0.48
N GLY A 593 16.94 27.92 -0.45
CA GLY A 593 17.80 27.12 -1.33
C GLY A 593 19.18 26.80 -0.76
N ILE A 594 20.04 26.20 -1.59
CA ILE A 594 21.37 25.71 -1.19
C ILE A 594 22.44 26.68 -1.70
N LYS A 595 23.34 27.10 -0.81
CA LYS A 595 24.58 27.81 -1.14
C LYS A 595 25.76 26.91 -0.80
N THR A 596 26.50 26.46 -1.81
CA THR A 596 27.74 25.70 -1.62
C THR A 596 28.96 26.55 -1.95
N ILE A 597 29.94 26.53 -1.07
CA ILE A 597 31.28 27.09 -1.27
C ILE A 597 32.28 25.94 -1.21
N ASN A 598 33.20 25.92 -2.16
CA ASN A 598 34.35 25.05 -2.11
C ASN A 598 35.55 25.89 -1.65
N ASP A 599 36.25 25.43 -0.61
CA ASP A 599 37.45 26.10 -0.10
C ASP A 599 38.50 25.09 0.42
N SER A 600 39.61 25.62 0.92
CA SER A 600 40.70 24.83 1.49
C SER A 600 41.31 25.49 2.72
N ILE A 601 41.49 24.70 3.77
CA ILE A 601 42.05 25.11 5.06
C ILE A 601 43.35 24.34 5.32
N ASP A 602 44.33 24.97 5.96
CA ASP A 602 45.61 24.35 6.30
C ASP A 602 46.06 24.65 7.74
N LYS A 603 46.89 23.76 8.27
CA LYS A 603 47.30 23.81 9.69
C LYS A 603 48.07 25.09 10.10
N ILE A 604 48.74 25.77 9.17
CA ILE A 604 49.80 26.75 9.48
C ILE A 604 49.45 28.16 9.02
N THR A 605 48.93 28.30 7.80
CA THR A 605 48.72 29.61 7.15
C THR A 605 47.26 30.03 7.11
N ASP A 606 46.33 29.08 7.06
CA ASP A 606 44.90 29.33 6.87
C ASP A 606 44.10 28.32 7.68
N ASN A 607 44.12 28.43 9.01
CA ASN A 607 43.62 27.36 9.89
C ASN A 607 42.17 27.56 10.33
N GLN A 608 41.52 28.63 9.84
CA GLN A 608 40.14 28.99 10.12
C GLN A 608 39.60 29.75 8.92
N ASP A 609 38.41 29.39 8.48
CA ASP A 609 37.70 30.10 7.42
C ASP A 609 36.34 30.52 7.97
N PHE A 610 36.05 31.83 8.01
CA PHE A 610 34.74 32.33 8.44
C PHE A 610 33.91 32.78 7.24
N PHE A 611 32.64 32.38 7.24
CA PHE A 611 31.67 32.81 6.25
C PHE A 611 30.52 33.55 6.95
N LYS A 612 30.19 34.74 6.45
CA LYS A 612 29.09 35.57 6.93
C LYS A 612 27.88 35.38 6.03
N PHE A 613 26.70 35.21 6.61
CA PHE A 613 25.44 35.24 5.87
C PHE A 613 24.35 35.99 6.64
N GLU A 614 23.35 36.49 5.91
CA GLU A 614 22.19 37.18 6.46
C GLU A 614 20.91 36.40 6.15
N LEU A 615 20.10 36.11 7.16
CA LEU A 615 18.76 35.57 6.97
C LEU A 615 17.75 36.70 6.94
N THR A 616 16.98 36.80 5.87
CA THR A 616 15.94 37.85 5.70
C THR A 616 14.64 37.54 6.43
N SER A 617 14.48 36.29 6.88
CA SER A 617 13.33 35.75 7.60
C SER A 617 13.81 34.72 8.63
N ASN A 618 12.95 34.36 9.58
CA ASN A 618 13.24 33.19 10.42
C ASN A 618 13.30 31.97 9.52
N SER A 619 14.35 31.17 9.61
CA SER A 619 14.60 30.06 8.71
C SER A 619 15.27 28.91 9.43
N LYS A 620 14.96 27.68 9.02
CA LYS A 620 15.81 26.52 9.35
C LYS A 620 16.97 26.51 8.37
N VAL A 621 18.19 26.43 8.90
CA VAL A 621 19.42 26.34 8.10
C VAL A 621 20.11 25.02 8.42
N ASP A 622 20.34 24.22 7.38
CA ASP A 622 21.17 23.03 7.44
C ASP A 622 22.57 23.38 6.92
N PHE A 623 23.57 23.12 7.72
CA PHE A 623 24.99 23.29 7.41
C PHE A 623 25.58 21.90 7.16
N LEU A 624 26.33 21.75 6.08
CA LEU A 624 27.08 20.54 5.78
C LEU A 624 28.50 20.91 5.38
N LEU A 625 29.47 20.41 6.13
CA LEU A 625 30.88 20.44 5.78
C LEU A 625 31.25 19.05 5.26
N SER A 626 31.55 18.93 3.97
CA SER A 626 31.82 17.64 3.33
C SER A 626 33.08 17.66 2.47
N ASN A 627 33.41 16.50 1.89
CA ASN A 627 34.59 16.34 1.02
C ASN A 627 35.91 16.64 1.75
N LEU A 628 35.94 16.32 3.04
CA LEU A 628 37.06 16.56 3.95
C LEU A 628 38.17 15.54 3.74
N SER A 629 39.42 16.02 3.65
CA SER A 629 40.63 15.19 3.59
C SER A 629 41.47 15.24 4.88
N SER A 630 41.07 16.07 5.85
CA SER A 630 41.60 16.16 7.22
C SER A 630 40.47 16.47 8.21
N ASP A 631 40.80 16.53 9.50
CA ASP A 631 39.90 16.82 10.61
C ASP A 631 39.61 18.34 10.68
N VAL A 632 38.37 18.72 10.37
CA VAL A 632 37.91 20.12 10.35
C VAL A 632 36.58 20.21 11.07
N ASP A 633 36.51 21.09 12.05
CA ASP A 633 35.33 21.33 12.86
C ASP A 633 34.39 22.36 12.21
N LEU A 634 33.10 22.29 12.54
CA LEU A 634 32.07 23.20 12.06
C LEU A 634 31.45 23.96 13.25
N ASN A 635 31.65 25.28 13.31
CA ASN A 635 31.09 26.11 14.39
C ASN A 635 30.12 27.17 13.84
N LEU A 636 29.12 27.55 14.64
CA LEU A 636 28.13 28.58 14.29
C LEU A 636 28.11 29.68 15.36
N TYR A 637 28.08 30.94 14.92
CA TYR A 637 28.07 32.12 15.77
C TYR A 637 26.92 33.07 15.42
N ASP A 638 26.42 33.79 16.44
CA ASP A 638 25.47 34.89 16.24
C ASP A 638 26.16 36.19 15.76
N ALA A 639 25.36 37.23 15.48
CA ALA A 639 25.85 38.54 15.03
C ALA A 639 26.87 39.21 15.98
N ASN A 640 26.91 38.82 17.26
CA ASN A 640 27.82 39.35 18.26
C ASN A 640 29.07 38.46 18.46
N GLY A 641 29.22 37.39 17.67
CA GLY A 641 30.30 36.41 17.77
C GLY A 641 30.15 35.44 18.93
N LYS A 642 28.95 35.28 19.49
CA LYS A 642 28.68 34.25 20.50
C LYS A 642 28.44 32.92 19.81
N ALA A 643 29.16 31.87 20.23
CA ALA A 643 28.93 30.52 19.73
C ALA A 643 27.50 30.04 20.04
N LEU A 644 26.79 29.64 19.00
CA LEU A 644 25.48 28.99 19.03
C LEU A 644 25.61 27.47 18.90
N HIS A 645 26.67 27.00 18.24
CA HIS A 645 27.04 25.61 18.12
C HIS A 645 28.55 25.46 17.97
N ASN A 646 29.10 24.39 18.55
CA ASN A 646 30.44 23.93 18.26
C ASN A 646 30.36 22.44 17.90
N GLY A 647 30.61 22.11 16.63
CA GLY A 647 30.49 20.77 16.09
C GLY A 647 31.86 20.18 15.84
N TRP A 648 32.17 19.07 16.51
CA TRP A 648 33.44 18.35 16.37
C TRP A 648 33.18 16.92 15.93
N ALA A 649 33.99 16.40 15.01
CA ALA A 649 34.00 14.99 14.64
C ALA A 649 35.44 14.51 14.53
N TRP A 650 35.73 13.31 15.03
CA TRP A 650 37.08 12.76 14.93
C TRP A 650 37.38 12.28 13.51
N GLY A 651 38.41 12.85 12.87
CA GLY A 651 38.87 12.44 11.55
C GLY A 651 38.18 13.15 10.39
N SER A 652 38.40 12.64 9.17
CA SER A 652 37.91 13.25 7.93
C SER A 652 36.51 12.77 7.60
N VAL A 653 35.56 13.12 8.45
CA VAL A 653 34.14 12.72 8.36
C VAL A 653 33.30 13.95 8.10
N ASP A 654 32.37 13.85 7.16
CA ASP A 654 31.42 14.93 6.86
C ASP A 654 30.64 15.33 8.13
N ILE A 655 30.51 16.65 8.38
CA ILE A 655 29.86 17.19 9.56
C ILE A 655 28.61 17.96 9.14
N GLY A 656 27.45 17.47 9.60
CA GLY A 656 26.15 18.11 9.39
C GLY A 656 25.60 18.74 10.67
N TYR A 657 25.02 19.93 10.57
CA TYR A 657 24.35 20.59 11.68
C TYR A 657 23.10 21.34 11.19
N SER A 658 21.97 21.20 11.89
CA SER A 658 20.72 21.88 11.54
C SER A 658 20.28 22.79 12.68
N LYS A 659 19.90 24.04 12.36
CA LYS A 659 19.41 24.98 13.36
C LYS A 659 18.35 25.93 12.82
N GLU A 660 17.29 26.12 13.61
CA GLU A 660 16.36 27.23 13.43
C GLU A 660 16.98 28.54 13.93
N LEU A 661 17.08 29.51 13.03
CA LEU A 661 17.66 30.82 13.28
C LEU A 661 16.61 31.89 12.99
N SER A 662 16.57 32.94 13.81
CA SER A 662 15.74 34.11 13.53
C SER A 662 16.34 34.92 12.37
N ALA A 663 15.55 35.80 11.76
CA ALA A 663 16.08 36.76 10.79
C ALA A 663 17.23 37.56 11.43
N GLY A 664 18.38 37.63 10.77
CA GLY A 664 19.59 38.23 11.34
C GLY A 664 20.88 37.81 10.65
N ILE A 665 21.99 38.35 11.14
CA ILE A 665 23.34 38.06 10.62
C ILE A 665 23.96 36.95 11.47
N TYR A 666 24.62 36.00 10.79
CA TYR A 666 25.30 34.86 11.40
C TYR A 666 26.65 34.62 10.73
N TYR A 667 27.50 33.88 11.44
CA TYR A 667 28.82 33.45 10.94
C TYR A 667 28.97 31.96 11.15
N VAL A 668 29.45 31.27 10.12
CA VAL A 668 29.86 29.85 10.21
C VAL A 668 31.38 29.78 10.04
N GLU A 669 32.02 28.91 10.80
CA GLU A 669 33.46 28.72 10.80
C GLU A 669 33.77 27.26 10.47
N ALA A 670 34.65 27.06 9.48
CA ALA A 670 35.41 25.82 9.34
C ALA A 670 36.74 26.00 10.08
N ASN A 671 37.03 25.15 11.07
CA ASN A 671 38.22 25.29 11.92
C ASN A 671 39.06 24.02 11.88
N TYR A 672 40.30 24.14 11.42
CA TYR A 672 41.19 22.98 11.31
C TYR A 672 41.58 22.48 12.71
N TYR A 673 41.38 21.18 12.97
CA TYR A 673 41.74 20.57 14.25
C TYR A 673 43.18 20.02 14.23
N ASP A 674 44.05 20.55 15.10
CA ASP A 674 45.44 20.11 15.20
C ASP A 674 45.61 18.85 16.07
N GLY A 675 45.21 17.70 15.49
CA GLY A 675 45.47 16.37 16.05
C GLY A 675 46.84 15.79 15.64
N ALA A 676 47.48 15.06 16.56
CA ALA A 676 48.72 14.35 16.27
C ALA A 676 48.47 13.17 15.31
N ASN A 677 48.79 13.37 14.02
CA ASN A 677 48.79 12.41 12.87
C ASN A 677 47.84 12.72 11.70
N GLN A 678 47.35 13.96 11.54
CA GLN A 678 46.50 14.35 10.39
C GLN A 678 47.28 14.98 9.22
N ALA A 679 46.71 14.96 8.01
CA ALA A 679 47.30 15.61 6.83
C ALA A 679 47.26 17.15 6.98
N SER A 680 48.30 17.85 6.49
CA SER A 680 48.55 19.26 6.84
C SER A 680 47.56 20.29 6.27
N SER A 681 46.57 19.85 5.49
CA SER A 681 45.52 20.67 4.88
C SER A 681 44.28 19.83 4.55
N SER A 682 43.11 20.46 4.47
CA SER A 682 41.89 19.89 3.93
C SER A 682 41.33 20.77 2.82
N THR A 683 40.83 20.16 1.75
CA THR A 683 39.75 20.79 0.97
C THR A 683 38.42 20.47 1.61
N TYR A 684 37.40 21.29 1.39
CA TYR A 684 36.04 20.99 1.81
C TYR A 684 35.00 21.70 0.95
N ASP A 685 33.78 21.17 0.99
CA ASP A 685 32.58 21.81 0.49
C ASP A 685 31.70 22.21 1.68
N LEU A 686 31.50 23.50 1.87
CA LEU A 686 30.57 24.05 2.86
C LEU A 686 29.25 24.38 2.18
N SER A 687 28.20 23.66 2.55
CA SER A 687 26.84 23.87 2.05
C SER A 687 25.93 24.42 3.14
N LEU A 688 25.24 25.52 2.84
CA LEU A 688 24.17 26.11 3.65
C LEU A 688 22.85 25.94 2.91
N THR A 689 21.95 25.12 3.44
CA THR A 689 20.60 24.92 2.90
C THR A 689 19.62 25.69 3.77
N VAL A 690 18.99 26.71 3.21
CA VAL A 690 17.96 27.51 3.89
C VAL A 690 16.58 27.02 3.43
N ALA A 691 15.81 26.49 4.38
CA ALA A 691 14.40 26.16 4.16
C ALA A 691 13.51 27.34 4.58
N ASP A 692 12.49 27.65 3.78
CA ASP A 692 11.50 28.69 4.09
C ASP A 692 10.69 28.30 5.33
N VAL A 693 10.57 29.20 6.32
CA VAL A 693 9.58 29.09 7.40
C VAL A 693 8.42 30.03 7.06
N LEU A 694 7.21 29.48 6.95
CA LEU A 694 5.99 30.24 6.77
C LEU A 694 5.76 31.19 7.96
N ALA A 695 5.24 32.38 7.65
CA ALA A 695 5.21 33.59 8.50
C ALA A 695 4.83 33.40 9.99
N PRO A 696 5.37 34.24 10.89
CA PRO A 696 4.99 34.23 12.30
C PRO A 696 3.49 34.53 12.47
N THR A 697 2.82 33.79 13.35
CA THR A 697 1.42 34.02 13.73
C THR A 697 1.25 35.43 14.34
N PRO A 698 0.27 36.22 13.90
CA PRO A 698 -0.03 37.51 14.53
C PRO A 698 -0.58 37.31 15.95
N PRO A 699 -0.33 38.22 16.91
CA PRO A 699 -0.87 38.10 18.25
C PRO A 699 -2.40 38.28 18.24
N THR A 700 -3.06 37.47 19.08
CA THR A 700 -4.52 37.31 19.21
C THR A 700 -5.24 38.64 19.47
N PRO A 701 -6.20 39.07 18.63
CA PRO A 701 -7.11 40.16 18.97
C PRO A 701 -8.30 39.66 19.79
N VAL A 702 -8.56 40.34 20.91
CA VAL A 702 -9.75 40.16 21.77
C VAL A 702 -11.07 40.49 21.05
N THR A 703 -12.06 39.61 21.26
CA THR A 703 -13.40 39.59 20.65
C THR A 703 -14.30 40.77 21.04
N PRO A 704 -15.12 41.30 20.10
CA PRO A 704 -16.50 41.64 20.42
C PRO A 704 -17.56 41.06 19.44
N THR A 705 -18.79 40.98 19.97
CA THR A 705 -20.03 40.28 19.56
C THR A 705 -20.56 40.56 18.13
N PRO A 706 -21.26 39.60 17.46
CA PRO A 706 -21.49 39.61 16.00
C PRO A 706 -22.80 40.28 15.55
N PRO A 707 -22.87 40.77 14.28
CA PRO A 707 -24.10 40.82 13.50
C PRO A 707 -24.14 39.76 12.37
N THR A 708 -25.36 39.52 11.89
CA THR A 708 -25.88 38.44 11.02
C THR A 708 -25.17 38.25 9.66
N PRO A 709 -25.25 37.03 9.07
CA PRO A 709 -24.32 36.53 8.06
C PRO A 709 -24.65 36.96 6.62
N VAL A 710 -23.59 37.16 5.83
CA VAL A 710 -23.63 37.21 4.37
C VAL A 710 -22.61 36.19 3.85
N THR A 711 -23.07 35.27 3.02
CA THR A 711 -22.30 34.16 2.43
C THR A 711 -21.32 34.63 1.36
N PRO A 712 -20.04 34.22 1.41
CA PRO A 712 -19.17 34.13 0.24
C PRO A 712 -18.77 32.68 -0.09
N THR A 713 -18.56 32.46 -1.39
CA THR A 713 -18.22 31.21 -2.10
C THR A 713 -16.84 30.64 -1.69
N PRO A 714 -16.66 29.30 -1.62
CA PRO A 714 -15.42 28.68 -1.16
C PRO A 714 -14.30 28.71 -2.21
N PRO A 715 -13.02 28.91 -1.80
CA PRO A 715 -11.85 28.58 -2.60
C PRO A 715 -11.44 27.11 -2.41
N THR A 716 -10.78 26.58 -3.44
CA THR A 716 -10.31 25.20 -3.66
C THR A 716 -9.26 24.72 -2.64
N PRO A 717 -9.32 23.48 -2.13
CA PRO A 717 -8.28 22.89 -1.28
C PRO A 717 -7.04 22.48 -2.09
N VAL A 718 -5.85 22.64 -1.52
CA VAL A 718 -4.57 22.09 -2.02
C VAL A 718 -3.97 21.25 -0.89
N THR A 719 -3.62 20.01 -1.21
CA THR A 719 -3.20 18.96 -0.27
C THR A 719 -1.66 18.96 -0.09
N PRO A 720 -1.13 18.90 1.16
CA PRO A 720 0.29 18.64 1.43
C PRO A 720 0.64 17.13 1.35
N THR A 721 1.87 16.80 0.95
CA THR A 721 2.39 15.42 0.82
C THR A 721 3.15 14.97 2.09
N PRO A 722 3.02 13.71 2.56
CA PRO A 722 3.59 13.21 3.82
C PRO A 722 5.10 12.86 3.72
N PRO A 723 5.81 12.78 4.86
CA PRO A 723 7.19 12.32 4.98
C PRO A 723 7.35 10.79 4.95
N THR A 724 8.51 10.33 4.45
CA THR A 724 8.92 8.91 4.39
C THR A 724 9.19 8.29 5.79
N PRO A 725 8.66 7.08 6.08
CA PRO A 725 8.96 6.34 7.31
C PRO A 725 10.42 5.85 7.39
N VAL A 726 10.99 5.86 8.59
CA VAL A 726 12.32 5.31 8.88
C VAL A 726 12.11 4.03 9.70
N THR A 727 12.34 2.86 9.09
CA THR A 727 12.23 1.57 9.78
C THR A 727 13.37 1.37 10.79
N PRO A 728 13.11 1.25 12.11
CA PRO A 728 14.13 0.80 13.05
C PRO A 728 14.29 -0.72 12.95
N THR A 729 15.54 -1.18 12.83
CA THR A 729 15.87 -2.61 12.92
C THR A 729 15.75 -3.09 14.37
N PRO A 730 14.97 -4.14 14.70
CA PRO A 730 14.89 -4.64 16.06
C PRO A 730 16.19 -5.35 16.48
N THR A 731 16.74 -4.96 17.62
CA THR A 731 17.79 -5.72 18.32
C THR A 731 17.21 -6.56 19.45
N ASP A 732 17.56 -7.85 19.41
CA ASP A 732 17.41 -8.95 20.38
C ASP A 732 16.12 -9.80 20.40
N PRO A 733 16.24 -11.15 20.54
CA PRO A 733 15.14 -12.08 20.30
C PRO A 733 14.33 -12.44 21.57
N VAL A 734 13.08 -12.87 21.34
CA VAL A 734 12.23 -13.80 22.13
C VAL A 734 11.23 -13.22 23.15
N GLY A 735 9.98 -13.04 22.69
CA GLY A 735 8.77 -13.09 23.54
C GLY A 735 7.67 -12.13 23.08
N TYR A 736 6.46 -12.65 22.84
CA TYR A 736 5.26 -11.82 22.59
C TYR A 736 4.98 -10.91 23.80
N THR A 737 4.32 -9.78 23.53
CA THR A 737 4.02 -8.77 24.56
C THR A 737 2.50 -8.61 24.69
N GLU A 738 2.02 -8.58 25.94
CA GLU A 738 0.65 -8.20 26.27
C GLU A 738 0.60 -6.71 26.65
N LEU A 739 -0.41 -5.97 26.19
CA LEU A 739 -0.56 -4.55 26.49
C LEU A 739 -0.51 -4.28 28.01
N ASN A 740 0.24 -3.23 28.40
CA ASN A 740 0.15 -2.61 29.71
C ASN A 740 0.05 -1.09 29.56
N LEU A 741 -1.19 -0.60 29.38
CA LEU A 741 -1.44 0.80 29.03
C LEU A 741 -0.97 1.80 30.12
N ALA A 742 -1.07 1.42 31.40
CA ALA A 742 -0.60 2.27 32.49
C ALA A 742 0.92 2.49 32.44
N ASN A 743 1.68 1.44 32.14
CA ASN A 743 3.13 1.55 31.95
C ASN A 743 3.48 2.37 30.71
N ALA A 744 2.75 2.18 29.59
CA ALA A 744 2.97 2.92 28.36
C ALA A 744 2.81 4.44 28.57
N VAL A 745 1.72 4.87 29.22
CA VAL A 745 1.50 6.29 29.54
C VAL A 745 2.56 6.81 30.52
N ALA A 746 2.88 6.08 31.58
CA ALA A 746 3.90 6.49 32.56
C ALA A 746 5.30 6.59 31.93
N TYR A 747 5.60 5.73 30.97
CA TYR A 747 6.86 5.78 30.22
C TYR A 747 6.93 7.06 29.38
N LEU A 748 5.88 7.36 28.62
CA LEU A 748 5.77 8.59 27.82
C LEU A 748 5.91 9.86 28.68
N GLU A 749 5.27 9.88 29.87
CA GLU A 749 5.38 10.99 30.82
C GLU A 749 6.81 11.26 31.29
N THR A 750 7.62 10.21 31.42
CA THR A 750 8.97 10.27 32.00
C THR A 750 10.11 10.29 30.97
N HIS A 751 9.84 9.89 29.72
CA HIS A 751 10.83 9.74 28.65
C HIS A 751 10.51 10.61 27.41
N GLN A 752 9.87 11.77 27.61
CA GLN A 752 9.49 12.69 26.53
C GLN A 752 10.66 13.04 25.59
N SER A 753 11.90 13.11 26.10
CA SER A 753 13.09 13.38 25.29
C SER A 753 13.38 12.32 24.21
N GLU A 754 12.90 11.09 24.36
CA GLU A 754 13.03 10.04 23.35
C GLU A 754 12.15 10.35 22.12
N TYR A 755 11.05 11.06 22.31
CA TYR A 755 10.05 11.39 21.28
C TYR A 755 10.14 12.85 20.79
N ASN A 756 10.84 13.73 21.51
CA ASN A 756 11.01 15.14 21.14
C ASN A 756 12.05 15.41 20.03
N ASN A 757 12.66 14.36 19.45
CA ASN A 757 13.65 14.48 18.37
C ASN A 757 13.03 14.45 16.97
N GLN A 758 11.70 14.60 16.86
CA GLN A 758 11.06 14.70 15.56
C GLN A 758 11.19 16.10 14.96
N THR A 759 11.94 16.13 13.87
CA THR A 759 11.96 17.20 12.89
C THR A 759 10.52 17.40 12.39
N VAL A 760 9.89 18.54 12.72
CA VAL A 760 8.55 18.89 12.20
C VAL A 760 8.68 19.12 10.69
N LEU A 761 8.10 18.22 9.90
CA LEU A 761 8.03 18.25 8.43
C LEU A 761 6.99 19.24 7.90
#